data_AF-A0A9P9Z8Z6-F1
#
_entry.id   AF-A0A9P9Z8Z6-F1
#
_cell.length_a   1.000
_cell.length_b   1.000
_cell.length_c   1.000
_cell.angle_alpha   90.00
_cell.angle_beta   90.00
_cell.angle_gamma   90.00
#
_symmetry.space_group_name_H-M   'P 1'
#
loop_
_entity.id
_entity.type
_entity.pdbx_description
1 polymer ?
#
loop_
_entity_poly.entity_id
_entity_poly.type
_entity_poly.pdbx_seq_one_letter_code
_entity_poly.pdbx_strand_id
1 'polypeptide(L)'
;MDASKFTTRSVEAINAAQTSATTAGNVQTEPQHLLAALLRQERGIAPTLLEKSGVDVDADALARAAEDAVSRLPKASGSSVQTPGASASLTRVLAQAITLAEQMGDDFAATEHLLLALVEVDSPARTVLTDAGATAEGLRTAVSAVRGDRKVTSQDAEATYEALEKYAVDLTARAEEGGLDPVIGRDSEIRRVVQVLSRRTKNNPVLIGEPGVGKTAVVEGLAQRVVAGDVPDSLKGRRVLSLDLAAMVAGAKYRGEFEERLKAVLDEIKSSAGQVITFIDELHTVVGAGGGSEGAMDAGNMLKPMLARGELRMIGATTLDEYRENIEKDPALERRFQQVYVGEPSVEDTVAILRGLQEKYEAHHGVTITDAALVAAAMLSDRYITGRQLPDKAIDLIDESASRLRMEIESSPVEIDELRRAVDRMRMEELALERESDDASVDRLERLRGDLADREETLRELEARWEAERASLEGAGELRKQRDALRTQAERLQREGDLGGASEILYGQIPTIEKQIEAAEAAEAEVTDRLVNENVGPQEIADVVESWTGIPTGRLLEGETAKLLRMEDVIGERLIGQRAAVTAVSDAVRRSRAGISDPDRPTGSFLFLGPTGVGKTELAKSLADFLFDDERAVVRIDMSEYSEKHSVSRLVGAPPGYVGYDEGGQLTEAVRRRPYSVVLLDEVEKAHPEVFDILLQVLDDGRLTDGQGRTVDFRNTLLILTSNLGSQYLVDPTLDEAAKHEQVMGVVRTAFKPEFLNRLDEIVMFDALTPDDLTHIVDLQLGAFDSRLAPRRITVGVTDAAKAWLVETGYDPLYGARPLRRLVQSAIGDRLARMLIGGEVVDGQHVTPLRRTTRRSSSVAARAQGLSGEDDRAEQAACESRPRRPVGAGRVAVGAAHRGAAQRDEQEGTGAREEGEEDDRSHPRQASVPRRSRCGVGGTGEQLRRGGQCPVGAHRDRELSVRARPVRWVRSGQRRLGVVPPRLVAALEPGTDAHHRRSSGEGRDVAEHDCPLAVEDHRHRPADEDDPDERQADPLTQRDHRAVHVRTVLTGAGARSVSHKRSVRRAGATHGRFRGRRPGRRVVCCSGRRGSHSGPRPRHRAGAGCRHRRQ
;
A
#
# COMPACT_ATOMS: atom_id res chain seq x y z
N MET A 1 9.25 -39.38 44.79
CA MET A 1 8.45 -38.15 44.65
C MET A 1 7.31 -38.47 43.70
N ASP A 2 6.10 -38.00 43.98
CA ASP A 2 4.97 -38.14 43.06
C ASP A 2 4.82 -36.84 42.26
N ALA A 3 5.14 -36.89 40.96
CA ALA A 3 5.09 -35.72 40.10
C ALA A 3 3.64 -35.32 39.76
N SER A 4 2.65 -36.21 39.93
CA SER A 4 1.26 -35.93 39.58
C SER A 4 0.62 -34.84 40.47
N LYS A 5 1.13 -34.63 41.68
CA LYS A 5 0.71 -33.58 42.62
C LYS A 5 1.23 -32.16 42.32
N PHE A 6 2.02 -31.98 41.26
CA PHE A 6 2.60 -30.69 40.89
C PHE A 6 2.03 -30.21 39.55
N THR A 7 2.00 -28.90 39.38
CA THR A 7 1.76 -28.26 38.07
C THR A 7 2.92 -28.50 37.10
N THR A 8 2.67 -28.37 35.80
CA THR A 8 3.69 -28.48 34.74
C THR A 8 4.89 -27.57 35.01
N ARG A 9 4.65 -26.30 35.42
CA ARG A 9 5.70 -25.32 35.72
C ARG A 9 6.51 -25.62 36.98
N SER A 10 5.87 -26.12 38.05
CA SER A 10 6.58 -26.70 39.20
C SER A 10 7.50 -27.85 38.79
N VAL A 11 7.02 -28.79 37.95
CA VAL A 11 7.81 -29.93 37.48
C VAL A 11 9.01 -29.46 36.64
N GLU A 12 8.83 -28.47 35.77
CA GLU A 12 9.94 -27.80 35.06
C GLU A 12 10.99 -27.24 36.03
N ALA A 13 10.58 -26.46 37.04
CA ALA A 13 11.50 -25.85 38.01
C ALA A 13 12.25 -26.91 38.84
N ILE A 14 11.57 -28.00 39.24
CA ILE A 14 12.18 -29.13 39.95
C ILE A 14 13.21 -29.86 39.07
N ASN A 15 12.89 -30.08 37.79
CA ASN A 15 13.81 -30.71 36.83
C ASN A 15 15.01 -29.80 36.52
N ALA A 16 14.79 -28.49 36.36
CA ALA A 16 15.85 -27.50 36.16
C ALA A 16 16.79 -27.43 37.37
N ALA A 17 16.26 -27.53 38.60
CA ALA A 17 17.06 -27.62 39.82
C ALA A 17 17.96 -28.88 39.84
N GLN A 18 17.43 -30.04 39.43
CA GLN A 18 18.20 -31.29 39.37
C GLN A 18 19.27 -31.25 38.26
N THR A 19 18.95 -30.67 37.09
CA THR A 19 19.92 -30.43 36.02
C THR A 19 21.01 -29.47 36.46
N SER A 20 20.67 -28.38 37.17
CA SER A 20 21.62 -27.44 37.75
C SER A 20 22.59 -28.13 38.71
N ALA A 21 22.09 -28.93 39.66
CA ALA A 21 22.91 -29.72 40.57
C ALA A 21 23.84 -30.71 39.83
N THR A 22 23.36 -31.29 38.71
CA THR A 22 24.14 -32.21 37.88
C THR A 22 25.28 -31.49 37.15
N THR A 23 24.99 -30.38 36.47
CA THR A 23 25.97 -29.57 35.73
C THR A 23 27.00 -28.90 36.66
N ALA A 24 26.57 -28.47 37.85
CA ALA A 24 27.46 -27.91 38.86
C ALA A 24 28.32 -28.96 39.59
N GLY A 25 28.08 -30.27 39.36
CA GLY A 25 28.81 -31.38 39.96
C GLY A 25 28.49 -31.64 41.43
N ASN A 26 27.31 -31.22 41.91
CA ASN A 26 26.92 -31.36 43.31
C ASN A 26 26.36 -32.77 43.60
N VAL A 27 26.63 -33.28 44.81
CA VAL A 27 26.27 -34.66 45.20
C VAL A 27 24.76 -34.84 45.46
N GLN A 28 24.06 -33.75 45.81
CA GLN A 28 22.61 -33.74 46.06
C GLN A 28 21.99 -32.47 45.51
N THR A 29 20.72 -32.56 45.11
CA THR A 29 19.89 -31.40 44.77
C THR A 29 19.40 -30.76 46.07
N GLU A 30 20.00 -29.63 46.43
CA GLU A 30 19.63 -28.77 47.58
C GLU A 30 18.61 -27.69 47.20
N PRO A 31 17.84 -27.14 48.17
CA PRO A 31 16.87 -26.06 47.96
C PRO A 31 17.38 -24.83 47.19
N GLN A 32 18.69 -24.51 47.30
CA GLN A 32 19.28 -23.38 46.58
C GLN A 32 19.17 -23.52 45.05
N HIS A 33 19.24 -24.75 44.52
CA HIS A 33 19.02 -24.99 43.09
C HIS A 33 17.56 -24.77 42.69
N LEU A 34 16.60 -25.09 43.58
CA LEU A 34 15.18 -24.84 43.35
C LEU A 34 14.87 -23.34 43.40
N LEU A 35 15.47 -22.60 44.34
CA LEU A 35 15.38 -21.14 44.39
C LEU A 35 15.93 -20.50 43.11
N ALA A 36 17.15 -20.87 42.70
CA ALA A 36 17.74 -20.37 41.46
C ALA A 36 16.88 -20.74 40.23
N ALA A 37 16.36 -21.97 40.15
CA ALA A 37 15.49 -22.40 39.06
C ALA A 37 14.15 -21.64 39.01
N LEU A 38 13.52 -21.33 40.15
CA LEU A 38 12.29 -20.53 40.20
C LEU A 38 12.51 -19.06 39.82
N LEU A 39 13.66 -18.48 40.20
CA LEU A 39 14.02 -17.11 39.84
C LEU A 39 14.46 -16.96 38.37
N ARG A 40 15.08 -18.00 37.80
CA ARG A 40 15.50 -18.06 36.38
C ARG A 40 14.44 -18.64 35.42
N GLN A 41 13.27 -19.07 35.90
CA GLN A 41 12.24 -19.61 35.03
C GLN A 41 11.68 -18.52 34.12
N GLU A 42 11.82 -18.68 32.80
CA GLU A 42 11.32 -17.70 31.83
C GLU A 42 9.82 -17.42 32.05
N ARG A 43 9.46 -16.14 32.22
CA ARG A 43 8.09 -15.72 32.55
C ARG A 43 7.52 -16.43 33.79
N GLY A 44 8.37 -16.76 34.77
CA GLY A 44 7.98 -17.33 36.06
C GLY A 44 7.33 -16.30 36.98
N ILE A 45 6.44 -16.75 37.87
CA ILE A 45 5.68 -15.88 38.79
C ILE A 45 6.49 -15.45 40.02
N ALA A 46 7.64 -16.09 40.28
CA ALA A 46 8.41 -15.90 41.50
C ALA A 46 8.98 -14.47 41.70
N PRO A 47 9.55 -13.79 40.67
CA PRO A 47 9.97 -12.39 40.79
C PRO A 47 8.82 -11.47 41.20
N THR A 48 7.69 -11.55 40.49
CA THR A 48 6.49 -10.74 40.70
C THR A 48 5.90 -10.91 42.10
N LEU A 49 5.98 -12.12 42.67
CA LEU A 49 5.56 -12.40 44.04
C LEU A 49 6.52 -11.83 45.09
N LEU A 50 7.82 -11.80 44.82
CA LEU A 50 8.81 -11.24 45.74
C LEU A 50 8.71 -9.71 45.80
N GLU A 51 8.67 -9.05 44.65
CA GLU A 51 8.40 -7.60 44.52
C GLU A 51 7.12 -7.22 45.28
N LYS A 52 5.98 -7.87 44.98
CA LYS A 52 4.69 -7.63 45.64
C LYS A 52 4.65 -8.06 47.11
N SER A 53 5.68 -8.75 47.62
CA SER A 53 5.84 -9.06 49.05
C SER A 53 6.65 -8.02 49.84
N GLY A 54 7.20 -7.00 49.16
CA GLY A 54 8.02 -5.94 49.77
C GLY A 54 9.52 -6.21 49.76
N VAL A 55 10.01 -7.05 48.84
CA VAL A 55 11.45 -7.26 48.63
C VAL A 55 12.01 -6.13 47.75
N ASP A 56 12.75 -5.21 48.37
CA ASP A 56 13.39 -4.04 47.73
C ASP A 56 14.74 -4.41 47.06
N VAL A 57 14.79 -5.62 46.47
CA VAL A 57 16.00 -6.20 45.85
C VAL A 57 15.64 -6.69 44.46
N ASP A 58 16.39 -6.23 43.46
CA ASP A 58 16.32 -6.67 42.07
C ASP A 58 16.30 -8.22 41.99
N ALA A 59 15.29 -8.75 41.28
CA ALA A 59 15.12 -10.18 41.10
C ALA A 59 16.33 -10.84 40.42
N ASP A 60 17.04 -10.14 39.54
CA ASP A 60 18.23 -10.65 38.87
C ASP A 60 19.46 -10.65 39.81
N ALA A 61 19.57 -9.67 40.72
CA ALA A 61 20.53 -9.69 41.82
C ALA A 61 20.24 -10.82 42.83
N LEU A 62 18.96 -11.10 43.13
CA LEU A 62 18.55 -12.19 44.00
C LEU A 62 18.76 -13.57 43.35
N ALA A 63 18.55 -13.69 42.03
CA ALA A 63 18.88 -14.88 41.25
C ALA A 63 20.39 -15.18 41.33
N ARG A 64 21.23 -14.16 41.12
CA ARG A 64 22.69 -14.27 41.29
C ARG A 64 23.07 -14.68 42.71
N ALA A 65 22.41 -14.15 43.75
CA ALA A 65 22.66 -14.54 45.14
C ALA A 65 22.31 -16.03 45.42
N ALA A 66 21.25 -16.56 44.78
CA ALA A 66 20.92 -17.98 44.85
C ALA A 66 21.93 -18.85 44.09
N GLU A 67 22.39 -18.42 42.92
CA GLU A 67 23.45 -19.08 42.14
C GLU A 67 24.79 -19.08 42.91
N ASP A 68 25.10 -18.02 43.64
CA ASP A 68 26.26 -17.89 44.51
C ASP A 68 26.15 -18.80 45.76
N ALA A 69 24.94 -19.06 46.24
CA ALA A 69 24.68 -20.04 47.30
C ALA A 69 24.79 -21.50 46.79
N VAL A 70 24.54 -21.74 45.49
CA VAL A 70 24.83 -23.03 44.82
C VAL A 70 26.34 -23.19 44.56
N SER A 71 27.04 -22.13 44.15
CA SER A 71 28.47 -22.20 43.80
C SER A 71 29.37 -22.69 44.95
N ARG A 72 28.95 -22.38 46.19
CA ARG A 72 29.59 -22.76 47.47
C ARG A 72 29.30 -24.19 47.93
N LEU A 73 28.41 -24.94 47.26
CA LEU A 73 28.09 -26.32 47.63
C LEU A 73 29.23 -27.30 47.27
N PRO A 74 29.43 -28.39 48.04
CA PRO A 74 30.45 -29.40 47.73
C PRO A 74 30.26 -30.04 46.35
N LYS A 75 31.36 -30.13 45.59
CA LYS A 75 31.39 -30.69 44.23
C LYS A 75 32.18 -32.01 44.21
N ALA A 76 31.75 -32.94 43.36
CA ALA A 76 32.37 -34.24 43.14
C ALA A 76 32.56 -34.50 41.64
N SER A 77 33.69 -35.11 41.28
CA SER A 77 34.08 -35.34 39.88
C SER A 77 34.58 -36.77 39.66
N GLY A 78 34.02 -37.46 38.67
CA GLY A 78 34.46 -38.79 38.26
C GLY A 78 33.41 -39.53 37.42
N SER A 79 33.84 -40.57 36.70
CA SER A 79 32.98 -41.40 35.84
C SER A 79 31.98 -42.31 36.60
N SER A 80 31.94 -42.22 37.94
CA SER A 80 31.05 -42.94 38.84
C SER A 80 30.08 -42.04 39.61
N VAL A 81 30.04 -40.72 39.31
CA VAL A 81 29.08 -39.80 39.92
C VAL A 81 27.66 -40.17 39.45
N GLN A 82 26.81 -40.58 40.39
CA GLN A 82 25.40 -40.84 40.13
C GLN A 82 24.62 -39.53 39.99
N THR A 83 23.48 -39.56 39.28
CA THR A 83 22.55 -38.43 39.20
C THR A 83 22.17 -37.95 40.61
N PRO A 84 22.29 -36.65 40.94
CA PRO A 84 22.07 -36.15 42.28
C PRO A 84 20.64 -36.38 42.74
N GLY A 85 20.49 -37.10 43.86
CA GLY A 85 19.21 -37.26 44.56
C GLY A 85 18.79 -35.97 45.27
N ALA A 86 17.50 -35.82 45.56
CA ALA A 86 17.01 -34.71 46.39
C ALA A 86 17.52 -34.86 47.83
N SER A 87 18.00 -33.75 48.42
CA SER A 87 18.42 -33.70 49.83
C SER A 87 17.23 -33.85 50.80
N ALA A 88 17.54 -34.09 52.08
CA ALA A 88 16.53 -34.09 53.15
C ALA A 88 15.94 -32.69 53.42
N SER A 89 16.66 -31.64 53.04
CA SER A 89 16.21 -30.24 53.00
C SER A 89 15.17 -30.05 51.88
N LEU A 90 15.54 -30.38 50.64
CA LEU A 90 14.65 -30.24 49.48
C LEU A 90 13.40 -31.13 49.61
N THR A 91 13.54 -32.36 50.12
CA THR A 91 12.39 -33.25 50.35
C THR A 91 11.37 -32.66 51.32
N ARG A 92 11.81 -31.88 52.34
CA ARG A 92 10.92 -31.15 53.24
C ARG A 92 10.24 -29.96 52.57
N VAL A 93 10.96 -29.18 51.76
CA VAL A 93 10.39 -28.08 50.95
C VAL A 93 9.26 -28.59 50.05
N LEU A 94 9.50 -29.68 49.33
CA LEU A 94 8.55 -30.26 48.38
C LEU A 94 7.30 -30.85 49.07
N ALA A 95 7.46 -31.44 50.26
CA ALA A 95 6.33 -31.89 51.08
C ALA A 95 5.54 -30.71 51.68
N GLN A 96 6.23 -29.65 52.10
CA GLN A 96 5.58 -28.44 52.61
C GLN A 96 4.79 -27.72 51.51
N ALA A 97 5.29 -27.65 50.28
CA ALA A 97 4.58 -27.04 49.15
C ALA A 97 3.25 -27.76 48.84
N ILE A 98 3.22 -29.10 48.87
CA ILE A 98 1.97 -29.89 48.77
C ILE A 98 1.04 -29.56 49.96
N THR A 99 1.59 -29.47 51.16
CA THR A 99 0.82 -29.18 52.38
C THR A 99 0.21 -27.77 52.36
N LEU A 100 0.92 -26.79 51.78
CA LEU A 100 0.43 -25.42 51.59
C LEU A 100 -0.68 -25.35 50.52
N ALA A 101 -0.52 -26.07 49.40
CA ALA A 101 -1.58 -26.19 48.39
C ALA A 101 -2.86 -26.82 48.99
N GLU A 102 -2.72 -27.91 49.76
CA GLU A 102 -3.87 -28.53 50.46
C GLU A 102 -4.52 -27.60 51.50
N GLN A 103 -3.75 -26.71 52.15
CA GLN A 103 -4.29 -25.68 53.07
C GLN A 103 -4.99 -24.51 52.36
N MET A 104 -4.49 -24.09 51.19
CA MET A 104 -5.13 -23.10 50.32
C MET A 104 -6.32 -23.70 49.54
N GLY A 105 -6.43 -25.03 49.56
CA GLY A 105 -7.53 -25.81 49.01
C GLY A 105 -7.40 -26.06 47.51
N ASP A 106 -6.17 -26.22 47.05
CA ASP A 106 -5.79 -26.49 45.67
C ASP A 106 -5.50 -27.97 45.43
N ASP A 107 -5.69 -28.44 44.20
CA ASP A 107 -5.48 -29.84 43.82
C ASP A 107 -4.01 -30.14 43.44
N PHE A 108 -3.25 -29.11 43.03
CA PHE A 108 -1.85 -29.22 42.60
C PHE A 108 -0.95 -28.14 43.24
N ALA A 109 0.28 -28.50 43.58
CA ALA A 109 1.29 -27.57 44.08
C ALA A 109 1.92 -26.75 42.94
N ALA A 110 1.41 -25.54 42.76
CA ALA A 110 1.97 -24.51 41.88
C ALA A 110 3.29 -23.89 42.40
N THR A 111 4.04 -23.22 41.52
CA THR A 111 5.35 -22.60 41.80
C THR A 111 5.34 -21.62 42.98
N GLU A 112 4.25 -20.89 43.17
CA GLU A 112 3.99 -20.03 44.33
C GLU A 112 4.09 -20.79 45.69
N HIS A 113 3.65 -22.05 45.74
CA HIS A 113 3.72 -22.90 46.94
C HIS A 113 5.15 -23.42 47.17
N LEU A 114 5.92 -23.64 46.10
CA LEU A 114 7.35 -23.96 46.20
C LEU A 114 8.14 -22.78 46.77
N LEU A 115 7.87 -21.56 46.29
CA LEU A 115 8.50 -20.33 46.80
C LEU A 115 8.15 -20.07 48.27
N LEU A 116 6.87 -20.20 48.65
CA LEU A 116 6.45 -20.06 50.04
C LEU A 116 7.08 -21.13 50.95
N ALA A 117 7.14 -22.39 50.49
CA ALA A 117 7.81 -23.47 51.22
C ALA A 117 9.32 -23.24 51.41
N LEU A 118 10.00 -22.56 50.47
CA LEU A 118 11.41 -22.18 50.61
C LEU A 118 11.64 -21.14 51.72
N VAL A 119 10.67 -20.28 52.03
CA VAL A 119 10.77 -19.32 53.16
C VAL A 119 10.34 -19.95 54.49
N GLU A 120 9.45 -20.94 54.48
CA GLU A 120 9.04 -21.64 55.69
C GLU A 120 10.08 -22.69 56.15
N VAL A 121 10.60 -23.51 55.25
CA VAL A 121 11.46 -24.65 55.60
C VAL A 121 12.91 -24.22 55.83
N ASP A 122 13.39 -24.48 57.04
CA ASP A 122 14.78 -24.23 57.45
C ASP A 122 15.80 -24.92 56.53
N SER A 123 16.53 -24.07 55.79
CA SER A 123 17.45 -24.40 54.69
C SER A 123 18.30 -23.17 54.31
N PRO A 124 19.44 -23.30 53.62
CA PRO A 124 20.24 -22.13 53.21
C PRO A 124 19.54 -21.26 52.14
N ALA A 125 18.60 -21.80 51.37
CA ALA A 125 17.76 -21.03 50.45
C ALA A 125 16.83 -20.06 51.20
N ARG A 126 16.33 -20.46 52.38
CA ARG A 126 15.57 -19.57 53.27
C ARG A 126 16.42 -18.37 53.68
N THR A 127 17.70 -18.57 54.00
CA THR A 127 18.62 -17.50 54.39
C THR A 127 18.76 -16.45 53.29
N VAL A 128 19.00 -16.88 52.04
CA VAL A 128 19.07 -15.97 50.86
C VAL A 128 17.79 -15.14 50.72
N LEU A 129 16.62 -15.75 50.91
CA LEU A 129 15.33 -15.06 50.85
C LEU A 129 15.12 -14.09 52.02
N THR A 130 15.45 -14.48 53.26
CA THR A 130 15.28 -13.61 54.44
C THR A 130 16.28 -12.47 54.49
N ASP A 131 17.49 -12.67 53.97
CA ASP A 131 18.52 -11.62 53.89
C ASP A 131 18.14 -10.54 52.85
N ALA A 132 17.36 -10.91 51.83
CA ALA A 132 16.69 -9.99 50.91
C ALA A 132 15.36 -9.40 51.45
N GLY A 133 14.99 -9.71 52.70
CA GLY A 133 13.78 -9.19 53.36
C GLY A 133 12.49 -9.98 53.11
N ALA A 134 12.51 -11.07 52.34
CA ALA A 134 11.31 -11.85 52.07
C ALA A 134 10.77 -12.54 53.34
N THR A 135 9.46 -12.41 53.58
CA THR A 135 8.78 -13.03 54.73
C THR A 135 7.62 -13.92 54.28
N ALA A 136 7.32 -14.98 55.03
CA ALA A 136 6.21 -15.88 54.72
C ALA A 136 4.82 -15.17 54.79
N GLU A 137 4.70 -14.12 55.61
CA GLU A 137 3.46 -13.32 55.71
C GLU A 137 3.32 -12.34 54.52
N GLY A 138 4.42 -11.69 54.12
CA GLY A 138 4.47 -10.89 52.90
C GLY A 138 4.18 -11.72 51.66
N LEU A 139 4.80 -12.90 51.51
CA LEU A 139 4.58 -13.79 50.36
C LEU A 139 3.15 -14.35 50.33
N ARG A 140 2.55 -14.77 51.46
CA ARG A 140 1.13 -15.19 51.47
C ARG A 140 0.20 -14.04 51.06
N THR A 141 0.53 -12.80 51.44
CA THR A 141 -0.21 -11.61 51.02
C THR A 141 -0.05 -11.34 49.53
N ALA A 142 1.17 -11.42 48.99
CA ALA A 142 1.46 -11.27 47.57
C ALA A 142 0.77 -12.33 46.71
N VAL A 143 0.82 -13.61 47.13
CA VAL A 143 0.11 -14.71 46.45
C VAL A 143 -1.41 -14.47 46.46
N SER A 144 -1.96 -14.05 47.60
CA SER A 144 -3.39 -13.70 47.69
C SER A 144 -3.78 -12.52 46.79
N ALA A 145 -2.87 -11.55 46.60
CA ALA A 145 -3.10 -10.38 45.76
C ALA A 145 -2.96 -10.66 44.25
N VAL A 146 -2.02 -11.51 43.84
CA VAL A 146 -1.83 -11.91 42.43
C VAL A 146 -2.88 -12.95 42.00
N ARG A 147 -3.21 -13.90 42.87
CA ARG A 147 -4.09 -15.04 42.53
C ARG A 147 -5.57 -14.77 42.81
N GLY A 148 -5.88 -13.96 43.83
CA GLY A 148 -7.25 -13.74 44.30
C GLY A 148 -7.96 -15.04 44.70
N ASP A 149 -9.26 -15.12 44.44
CA ASP A 149 -10.08 -16.31 44.71
C ASP A 149 -9.83 -17.49 43.74
N ARG A 150 -8.86 -17.40 42.81
CA ARG A 150 -8.58 -18.47 41.84
C ARG A 150 -7.93 -19.69 42.53
N LYS A 151 -8.15 -20.89 41.95
CA LYS A 151 -7.63 -22.17 42.46
C LYS A 151 -6.87 -22.94 41.39
N VAL A 152 -5.83 -23.67 41.82
CA VAL A 152 -4.97 -24.51 40.99
C VAL A 152 -5.61 -25.91 40.89
N THR A 153 -6.62 -26.03 40.02
CA THR A 153 -7.39 -27.26 39.79
C THR A 153 -6.97 -28.04 38.53
N SER A 154 -5.85 -27.67 37.91
CA SER A 154 -5.24 -28.36 36.77
C SER A 154 -3.73 -28.15 36.77
N GLN A 155 -2.99 -29.03 36.08
CA GLN A 155 -1.52 -28.96 36.03
C GLN A 155 -1.00 -27.73 35.27
N ASP A 156 -1.79 -27.20 34.33
CA ASP A 156 -1.42 -26.07 33.47
C ASP A 156 -2.04 -24.73 33.91
N ALA A 157 -2.72 -24.68 35.07
CA ALA A 157 -3.40 -23.48 35.56
C ALA A 157 -2.50 -22.23 35.68
N GLU A 158 -1.19 -22.41 35.88
CA GLU A 158 -0.20 -21.32 35.91
C GLU A 158 0.02 -20.64 34.55
N ALA A 159 -0.24 -21.32 33.43
CA ALA A 159 -0.16 -20.69 32.10
C ALA A 159 -1.21 -19.56 31.95
N THR A 160 -2.32 -19.67 32.68
CA THR A 160 -3.55 -18.87 32.60
C THR A 160 -3.53 -17.62 33.51
N TYR A 161 -2.49 -17.41 34.31
CA TYR A 161 -2.27 -16.12 35.00
C TYR A 161 -1.78 -15.05 34.02
N GLU A 162 -2.11 -13.77 34.26
CA GLU A 162 -1.67 -12.64 33.43
C GLU A 162 -1.99 -12.86 31.92
N ALA A 163 -3.21 -13.31 31.63
CA ALA A 163 -3.64 -13.63 30.26
C ALA A 163 -3.81 -12.35 29.42
N LEU A 164 -4.19 -11.23 30.04
CA LEU A 164 -4.25 -9.94 29.33
C LEU A 164 -2.87 -9.46 28.89
N GLU A 165 -1.84 -9.57 29.72
CA GLU A 165 -0.50 -9.07 29.39
C GLU A 165 0.21 -9.93 28.33
N LYS A 166 -0.23 -11.19 28.15
CA LYS A 166 0.28 -12.11 27.12
C LYS A 166 -0.40 -11.94 25.75
N TYR A 167 -1.63 -11.44 25.71
CA TYR A 167 -2.48 -11.45 24.51
C TYR A 167 -3.20 -10.11 24.24
N ALA A 168 -2.80 -9.04 24.92
CA ALA A 168 -3.31 -7.69 24.68
C ALA A 168 -2.23 -6.62 24.87
N VAL A 169 -2.28 -5.59 24.02
CA VAL A 169 -1.43 -4.40 24.10
C VAL A 169 -2.19 -3.28 24.80
N ASP A 170 -1.59 -2.69 25.84
CA ASP A 170 -2.18 -1.56 26.56
C ASP A 170 -1.88 -0.23 25.84
N LEU A 171 -2.87 0.27 25.12
CA LEU A 171 -2.78 1.54 24.40
C LEU A 171 -2.79 2.74 25.35
N THR A 172 -3.36 2.59 26.55
CA THR A 172 -3.31 3.62 27.59
C THR A 172 -1.93 3.73 28.23
N ALA A 173 -1.23 2.62 28.46
CA ALA A 173 0.17 2.64 28.92
C ALA A 173 1.09 3.24 27.84
N ARG A 174 0.99 2.80 26.57
CA ARG A 174 1.74 3.42 25.47
C ARG A 174 1.46 4.92 25.32
N ALA A 175 0.22 5.37 25.58
CA ALA A 175 -0.13 6.80 25.60
C ALA A 175 0.45 7.55 26.82
N GLU A 176 0.61 6.89 27.97
CA GLU A 176 1.27 7.48 29.14
C GLU A 176 2.78 7.67 28.93
N GLU A 177 3.41 6.70 28.27
CA GLU A 177 4.83 6.64 27.89
C GLU A 177 5.20 7.57 26.72
N GLY A 178 4.23 7.98 25.89
CA GLY A 178 4.45 8.74 24.65
C GLY A 178 4.71 7.87 23.40
N GLY A 179 4.72 6.54 23.55
CA GLY A 179 4.92 5.56 22.49
C GLY A 179 3.72 5.35 21.54
N LEU A 180 2.88 6.38 21.34
CA LEU A 180 1.83 6.45 20.33
C LEU A 180 2.00 7.71 19.47
N ASP A 181 1.47 7.71 18.25
CA ASP A 181 1.59 8.83 17.32
C ASP A 181 0.45 9.84 17.45
N PRO A 182 0.69 11.14 17.21
CA PRO A 182 -0.32 12.17 17.37
C PRO A 182 -1.48 11.95 16.37
N VAL A 183 -2.71 11.96 16.87
CA VAL A 183 -3.89 11.65 16.04
C VAL A 183 -4.55 12.95 15.55
N ILE A 184 -4.19 13.36 14.34
CA ILE A 184 -4.72 14.56 13.66
C ILE A 184 -6.05 14.25 12.94
N GLY A 185 -6.93 15.25 12.83
CA GLY A 185 -8.15 15.21 12.00
C GLY A 185 -9.33 14.37 12.52
N ARG A 186 -9.09 13.28 13.27
CA ARG A 186 -10.12 12.31 13.70
C ARG A 186 -10.98 12.71 14.92
N ASP A 187 -11.07 14.01 15.14
CA ASP A 187 -11.70 14.65 16.29
C ASP A 187 -13.21 14.33 16.42
N SER A 188 -13.89 14.13 15.28
CA SER A 188 -15.32 13.83 15.23
C SER A 188 -15.62 12.38 15.58
N GLU A 189 -14.77 11.47 15.11
CA GLU A 189 -14.84 10.03 15.24
C GLU A 189 -14.50 9.60 16.66
N ILE A 190 -13.43 10.16 17.24
CA ILE A 190 -13.06 9.93 18.66
C ILE A 190 -14.20 10.42 19.57
N ARG A 191 -14.72 11.64 19.34
CA ARG A 191 -15.86 12.20 20.10
C ARG A 191 -17.12 11.33 19.94
N ARG A 192 -17.33 10.72 18.77
CA ARG A 192 -18.43 9.78 18.52
C ARG A 192 -18.22 8.44 19.24
N VAL A 193 -17.02 7.89 19.26
CA VAL A 193 -16.65 6.68 20.03
C VAL A 193 -16.89 6.91 21.53
N VAL A 194 -16.40 8.02 22.08
CA VAL A 194 -16.66 8.47 23.46
C VAL A 194 -18.16 8.58 23.76
N GLN A 195 -18.93 9.20 22.87
CA GLN A 195 -20.39 9.31 22.99
C GLN A 195 -21.05 7.94 23.04
N VAL A 196 -20.63 7.00 22.19
CA VAL A 196 -21.19 5.64 22.13
C VAL A 196 -20.85 4.83 23.38
N LEU A 197 -19.58 4.83 23.82
CA LEU A 197 -19.15 4.14 25.04
C LEU A 197 -19.88 4.64 26.30
N SER A 198 -20.33 5.90 26.30
CA SER A 198 -21.10 6.50 27.40
C SER A 198 -22.60 6.14 27.38
N ARG A 199 -23.11 5.40 26.39
CA ARG A 199 -24.53 5.00 26.29
C ARG A 199 -24.88 3.86 27.25
N ARG A 200 -26.18 3.76 27.57
CA ARG A 200 -26.78 2.63 28.30
C ARG A 200 -27.14 1.43 27.40
N THR A 201 -27.32 1.64 26.10
CA THR A 201 -27.65 0.61 25.10
C THR A 201 -27.02 0.96 23.75
N LYS A 202 -26.69 -0.06 22.94
CA LYS A 202 -25.81 0.08 21.75
C LYS A 202 -24.55 0.90 22.10
N ASN A 203 -23.82 0.42 23.09
CA ASN A 203 -22.71 1.10 23.77
C ASN A 203 -21.31 0.55 23.41
N ASN A 204 -21.24 -0.34 22.41
CA ASN A 204 -20.00 -0.83 21.83
C ASN A 204 -19.90 -0.22 20.42
N PRO A 205 -19.00 0.72 20.13
CA PRO A 205 -18.85 1.25 18.78
C PRO A 205 -18.19 0.20 17.87
N VAL A 206 -18.55 0.22 16.59
CA VAL A 206 -17.82 -0.47 15.53
C VAL A 206 -17.43 0.57 14.50
N LEU A 207 -16.12 0.71 14.31
CA LEU A 207 -15.49 1.54 13.29
C LEU A 207 -15.62 0.82 11.94
N ILE A 208 -16.36 1.44 11.02
CA ILE A 208 -16.62 0.90 9.68
C ILE A 208 -15.96 1.81 8.66
N GLY A 209 -15.05 1.23 7.89
CA GLY A 209 -14.33 1.87 6.81
C GLY A 209 -13.37 0.88 6.15
N GLU A 210 -12.81 1.26 5.02
CA GLU A 210 -11.83 0.46 4.29
C GLU A 210 -10.54 0.21 5.11
N PRO A 211 -9.63 -0.66 4.65
CA PRO A 211 -8.25 -0.68 5.15
C PRO A 211 -7.58 0.71 5.00
N GLY A 212 -6.49 0.94 5.71
CA GLY A 212 -5.68 2.16 5.58
C GLY A 212 -6.27 3.48 6.12
N VAL A 213 -7.60 3.64 6.23
CA VAL A 213 -8.24 4.93 6.63
C VAL A 213 -7.97 5.40 8.07
N GLY A 214 -7.12 4.71 8.84
CA GLY A 214 -6.79 5.08 10.22
C GLY A 214 -7.82 4.66 11.28
N LYS A 215 -8.47 3.49 11.11
CA LYS A 215 -9.40 2.93 12.11
C LYS A 215 -8.72 2.76 13.49
N THR A 216 -7.50 2.24 13.52
CA THR A 216 -6.71 2.05 14.76
C THR A 216 -6.32 3.38 15.40
N ALA A 217 -5.95 4.39 14.60
CA ALA A 217 -5.65 5.73 15.10
C ALA A 217 -6.84 6.38 15.84
N VAL A 218 -8.09 6.10 15.47
CA VAL A 218 -9.28 6.56 16.23
C VAL A 218 -9.34 5.94 17.64
N VAL A 219 -8.75 4.76 17.85
CA VAL A 219 -8.67 4.07 19.15
C VAL A 219 -7.44 4.53 19.95
N GLU A 220 -6.32 4.78 19.29
CA GLU A 220 -5.12 5.36 19.91
C GLU A 220 -5.37 6.80 20.38
N GLY A 221 -6.07 7.60 19.57
CA GLY A 221 -6.54 8.94 19.94
C GLY A 221 -7.61 8.93 21.05
N LEU A 222 -8.37 7.84 21.20
CA LEU A 222 -9.19 7.62 22.39
C LEU A 222 -8.31 7.37 23.62
N ALA A 223 -7.29 6.51 23.52
CA ALA A 223 -6.38 6.22 24.63
C ALA A 223 -5.66 7.49 25.12
N GLN A 224 -5.10 8.28 24.19
CA GLN A 224 -4.50 9.60 24.46
C GLN A 224 -5.47 10.53 25.23
N ARG A 225 -6.74 10.62 24.82
CA ARG A 225 -7.74 11.42 25.55
C ARG A 225 -8.12 10.86 26.92
N VAL A 226 -8.13 9.54 27.09
CA VAL A 226 -8.40 8.92 28.40
C VAL A 226 -7.27 9.26 29.39
N VAL A 227 -6.01 9.23 28.92
CA VAL A 227 -4.81 9.64 29.70
C VAL A 227 -4.81 11.14 29.99
N ALA A 228 -5.09 11.98 28.99
CA ALA A 228 -5.21 13.43 29.16
C ALA A 228 -6.45 13.87 29.97
N GLY A 229 -7.37 12.96 30.26
CA GLY A 229 -8.60 13.24 31.00
C GLY A 229 -9.69 13.98 30.19
N ASP A 230 -9.52 14.17 28.88
CA ASP A 230 -10.53 14.72 27.94
C ASP A 230 -11.60 13.68 27.57
N VAL A 231 -12.17 13.07 28.59
CA VAL A 231 -13.29 12.13 28.48
C VAL A 231 -14.29 12.37 29.61
N PRO A 232 -15.58 12.03 29.45
CA PRO A 232 -16.54 12.08 30.55
C PRO A 232 -16.09 11.24 31.75
N ASP A 233 -16.47 11.62 32.97
CA ASP A 233 -16.03 10.95 34.21
C ASP A 233 -16.37 9.45 34.25
N SER A 234 -17.34 8.99 33.45
CA SER A 234 -17.63 7.56 33.27
C SER A 234 -16.52 6.77 32.57
N LEU A 235 -15.59 7.45 31.89
CA LEU A 235 -14.50 6.89 31.08
C LEU A 235 -13.08 7.22 31.58
N LYS A 236 -12.92 8.18 32.50
CA LYS A 236 -11.61 8.49 33.11
C LYS A 236 -11.06 7.28 33.89
N GLY A 237 -9.74 7.10 33.89
CA GLY A 237 -9.07 6.01 34.63
C GLY A 237 -9.46 4.61 34.15
N ARG A 238 -9.80 4.47 32.86
CA ARG A 238 -10.03 3.18 32.20
C ARG A 238 -8.81 2.78 31.38
N ARG A 239 -8.54 1.48 31.30
CA ARG A 239 -7.51 0.94 30.39
C ARG A 239 -8.12 0.65 29.02
N VAL A 240 -7.41 0.99 27.93
CA VAL A 240 -7.79 0.66 26.55
C VAL A 240 -6.83 -0.41 26.05
N LEU A 241 -7.32 -1.65 25.91
CA LEU A 241 -6.50 -2.83 25.59
C LEU A 241 -6.86 -3.36 24.21
N SER A 242 -5.91 -3.40 23.28
CA SER A 242 -6.06 -4.05 21.97
C SER A 242 -5.77 -5.54 22.10
N LEU A 243 -6.69 -6.43 21.68
CA LEU A 243 -6.44 -7.87 21.72
C LEU A 243 -5.68 -8.34 20.47
N ASP A 244 -4.56 -9.04 20.68
CA ASP A 244 -3.85 -9.71 19.61
C ASP A 244 -4.40 -11.13 19.41
N LEU A 245 -5.31 -11.24 18.44
CA LEU A 245 -5.89 -12.51 18.01
C LEU A 245 -4.85 -13.43 17.35
N ALA A 246 -3.86 -12.87 16.65
CA ALA A 246 -2.81 -13.64 15.99
C ALA A 246 -1.89 -14.31 17.03
N ALA A 247 -1.52 -13.61 18.11
CA ALA A 247 -0.81 -14.20 19.25
C ALA A 247 -1.62 -15.29 19.98
N MET A 248 -2.95 -15.18 20.05
CA MET A 248 -3.80 -16.24 20.62
C MET A 248 -3.83 -17.50 19.73
N VAL A 249 -3.78 -17.34 18.40
CA VAL A 249 -3.71 -18.45 17.42
C VAL A 249 -2.30 -19.03 17.32
N ALA A 250 -1.26 -18.20 17.47
CA ALA A 250 0.14 -18.60 17.39
C ALA A 250 0.45 -19.71 18.40
N GLY A 251 1.03 -20.82 17.92
CA GLY A 251 1.32 -21.98 18.76
C GLY A 251 0.09 -22.65 19.38
N ALA A 252 -1.12 -22.47 18.83
CA ALA A 252 -2.23 -23.38 19.06
C ALA A 252 -2.17 -24.55 18.07
N LYS A 253 -2.08 -25.78 18.57
CA LYS A 253 -2.16 -27.03 17.79
C LYS A 253 -3.61 -27.49 17.60
N TYR A 254 -4.50 -27.09 18.50
CA TYR A 254 -5.91 -27.46 18.47
C TYR A 254 -6.80 -26.24 18.74
N ARG A 255 -7.93 -26.14 18.04
CA ARG A 255 -8.90 -25.03 18.18
C ARG A 255 -9.36 -24.78 19.63
N GLY A 256 -9.47 -25.83 20.44
CA GLY A 256 -9.81 -25.71 21.85
C GLY A 256 -8.81 -24.90 22.68
N GLU A 257 -7.53 -24.90 22.31
CA GLU A 257 -6.49 -24.12 23.00
C GLU A 257 -6.67 -22.61 22.74
N PHE A 258 -7.09 -22.21 21.54
CA PHE A 258 -7.48 -20.83 21.23
C PHE A 258 -8.74 -20.41 22.00
N GLU A 259 -9.77 -21.27 22.01
CA GLU A 259 -11.02 -21.00 22.74
C GLU A 259 -10.76 -20.90 24.27
N GLU A 260 -9.81 -21.66 24.82
CA GLU A 260 -9.39 -21.57 26.22
C GLU A 260 -8.57 -20.30 26.52
N ARG A 261 -7.60 -19.93 25.67
CA ARG A 261 -6.84 -18.66 25.80
C ARG A 261 -7.76 -17.44 25.76
N LEU A 262 -8.66 -17.37 24.78
CA LEU A 262 -9.63 -16.28 24.65
C LEU A 262 -10.62 -16.25 25.82
N LYS A 263 -11.03 -17.42 26.35
CA LYS A 263 -11.87 -17.49 27.55
C LYS A 263 -11.15 -16.92 28.77
N ALA A 264 -9.87 -17.23 28.97
CA ALA A 264 -9.09 -16.70 30.08
C ALA A 264 -9.03 -15.16 30.04
N VAL A 265 -8.70 -14.60 28.87
CA VAL A 265 -8.69 -13.15 28.61
C VAL A 265 -10.06 -12.52 28.90
N LEU A 266 -11.16 -13.13 28.44
CA LEU A 266 -12.51 -12.63 28.66
C LEU A 266 -12.95 -12.69 30.13
N ASP A 267 -12.69 -13.79 30.85
CA ASP A 267 -13.00 -13.89 32.28
C ASP A 267 -12.12 -12.92 33.11
N GLU A 268 -10.92 -12.55 32.65
CA GLU A 268 -10.06 -11.52 33.28
C GLU A 268 -10.59 -10.09 33.08
N ILE A 269 -11.02 -9.75 31.85
CA ILE A 269 -11.73 -8.49 31.53
C ILE A 269 -13.01 -8.35 32.38
N LYS A 270 -13.71 -9.47 32.58
CA LYS A 270 -14.92 -9.54 33.40
C LYS A 270 -14.64 -9.35 34.89
N SER A 271 -13.56 -9.94 35.43
CA SER A 271 -13.12 -9.64 36.80
C SER A 271 -12.69 -8.18 37.00
N SER A 272 -12.23 -7.51 35.94
CA SER A 272 -11.89 -6.08 35.93
C SER A 272 -13.11 -5.14 36.03
N ALA A 273 -14.31 -5.66 36.33
CA ALA A 273 -15.55 -4.93 36.62
C ALA A 273 -15.95 -3.86 35.57
N GLY A 274 -15.49 -4.02 34.33
CA GLY A 274 -15.67 -3.04 33.26
C GLY A 274 -14.85 -1.75 33.44
N GLN A 275 -13.69 -1.77 34.09
CA GLN A 275 -12.66 -0.73 34.00
C GLN A 275 -11.88 -0.79 32.66
N VAL A 276 -11.79 -1.98 32.06
CA VAL A 276 -11.20 -2.20 30.74
C VAL A 276 -12.18 -1.81 29.61
N ILE A 277 -11.65 -1.24 28.53
CA ILE A 277 -12.26 -1.13 27.21
C ILE A 277 -11.42 -1.99 26.26
N THR A 278 -12.05 -2.96 25.60
CA THR A 278 -11.37 -3.91 24.72
C THR A 278 -11.46 -3.45 23.26
N PHE A 279 -10.35 -3.28 22.56
CA PHE A 279 -10.33 -3.13 21.10
C PHE A 279 -10.07 -4.48 20.43
N ILE A 280 -10.80 -4.74 19.35
CA ILE A 280 -10.60 -5.87 18.45
C ILE A 280 -10.61 -5.29 17.02
N ASP A 281 -9.47 -5.31 16.35
CA ASP A 281 -9.42 -5.11 14.90
C ASP A 281 -9.93 -6.36 14.17
N GLU A 282 -10.34 -6.20 12.91
CA GLU A 282 -10.95 -7.25 12.09
C GLU A 282 -12.03 -8.06 12.84
N LEU A 283 -12.97 -7.38 13.51
CA LEU A 283 -13.98 -7.97 14.40
C LEU A 283 -14.77 -9.13 13.73
N HIS A 284 -14.89 -9.12 12.41
CA HIS A 284 -15.53 -10.19 11.65
C HIS A 284 -14.86 -11.57 11.85
N THR A 285 -13.54 -11.62 12.09
CA THR A 285 -12.77 -12.88 12.27
C THR A 285 -13.24 -13.69 13.48
N VAL A 286 -13.60 -13.00 14.57
CA VAL A 286 -14.07 -13.56 15.85
C VAL A 286 -15.57 -13.87 15.82
N VAL A 287 -16.31 -13.25 14.90
CA VAL A 287 -17.77 -13.22 14.83
C VAL A 287 -18.32 -14.03 13.64
N GLY A 288 -17.45 -14.53 12.76
CA GLY A 288 -17.76 -15.14 11.47
C GLY A 288 -18.90 -16.15 11.49
N ALA A 289 -19.95 -15.89 10.70
CA ALA A 289 -21.26 -16.54 10.83
C ALA A 289 -21.36 -17.94 10.17
N GLY A 290 -20.41 -18.84 10.47
CA GLY A 290 -20.55 -20.29 10.30
C GLY A 290 -20.84 -20.80 8.87
N GLY A 291 -20.40 -20.09 7.83
CA GLY A 291 -20.70 -20.42 6.43
C GLY A 291 -19.49 -20.44 5.50
N GLY A 292 -19.50 -21.35 4.52
CA GLY A 292 -18.62 -21.33 3.35
C GLY A 292 -17.33 -22.13 3.47
N SER A 293 -16.49 -21.87 4.48
CA SER A 293 -15.13 -22.44 4.57
C SER A 293 -14.83 -23.00 5.97
N GLU A 294 -14.06 -24.11 6.01
CA GLU A 294 -13.82 -24.91 7.24
C GLU A 294 -12.91 -24.23 8.28
N GLY A 295 -12.47 -22.99 8.06
CA GLY A 295 -11.47 -22.28 8.89
C GLY A 295 -12.00 -21.24 9.89
N ALA A 296 -13.27 -20.81 9.81
CA ALA A 296 -13.75 -19.66 10.59
C ALA A 296 -13.85 -19.93 12.11
N MET A 297 -13.32 -19.02 12.92
CA MET A 297 -13.26 -19.13 14.39
C MET A 297 -14.47 -18.44 15.07
N ASP A 298 -15.64 -19.10 15.08
CA ASP A 298 -16.82 -18.66 15.84
C ASP A 298 -16.61 -18.67 17.37
N ALA A 299 -15.91 -17.65 17.86
CA ALA A 299 -15.89 -17.24 19.26
C ALA A 299 -17.03 -16.25 19.59
N GLY A 300 -17.88 -15.91 18.62
CA GLY A 300 -19.06 -15.06 18.80
C GLY A 300 -19.99 -15.59 19.88
N ASN A 301 -20.08 -16.92 20.05
CA ASN A 301 -20.85 -17.56 21.14
C ASN A 301 -20.32 -17.25 22.56
N MET A 302 -19.04 -16.90 22.70
CA MET A 302 -18.43 -16.48 23.98
C MET A 302 -18.64 -14.98 24.25
N LEU A 303 -18.58 -14.16 23.21
CA LEU A 303 -18.80 -12.71 23.30
C LEU A 303 -20.28 -12.35 23.55
N LYS A 304 -21.21 -13.00 22.83
CA LYS A 304 -22.66 -12.71 22.87
C LYS A 304 -23.24 -12.63 24.30
N PRO A 305 -22.96 -13.57 25.24
CA PRO A 305 -23.49 -13.49 26.60
C PRO A 305 -22.94 -12.31 27.43
N MET A 306 -21.66 -11.95 27.26
CA MET A 306 -21.04 -10.86 28.01
C MET A 306 -21.49 -9.49 27.51
N LEU A 307 -21.59 -9.32 26.19
CA LEU A 307 -22.22 -8.15 25.55
C LEU A 307 -23.71 -8.07 25.87
N ALA A 308 -24.40 -9.20 26.03
CA ALA A 308 -25.81 -9.22 26.44
C ALA A 308 -26.02 -8.69 27.87
N ARG A 309 -25.10 -9.00 28.80
CA ARG A 309 -25.11 -8.57 30.21
C ARG A 309 -24.48 -7.19 30.45
N GLY A 310 -23.64 -6.71 29.53
CA GLY A 310 -22.89 -5.45 29.68
C GLY A 310 -21.61 -5.60 30.52
N GLU A 311 -21.12 -6.83 30.70
CA GLU A 311 -19.86 -7.15 31.38
C GLU A 311 -18.65 -6.80 30.51
N LEU A 312 -18.79 -6.97 29.18
CA LEU A 312 -17.80 -6.56 28.20
C LEU A 312 -18.17 -5.18 27.62
N ARG A 313 -17.16 -4.31 27.51
CA ARG A 313 -17.20 -3.07 26.73
C ARG A 313 -16.14 -3.16 25.66
N MET A 314 -16.53 -3.08 24.40
CA MET A 314 -15.59 -3.23 23.30
C MET A 314 -15.77 -2.20 22.18
N ILE A 315 -14.69 -1.97 21.46
CA ILE A 315 -14.59 -1.26 20.19
C ILE A 315 -14.22 -2.33 19.15
N GLY A 316 -14.94 -2.37 18.03
CA GLY A 316 -14.55 -3.19 16.88
C GLY A 316 -14.07 -2.33 15.71
N ALA A 317 -13.23 -2.88 14.84
CA ALA A 317 -13.00 -2.36 13.49
C ALA A 317 -13.25 -3.46 12.44
N THR A 318 -13.76 -3.06 11.26
CA THR A 318 -14.21 -3.96 10.17
C THR A 318 -14.51 -3.13 8.90
N THR A 319 -14.62 -3.76 7.72
CA THR A 319 -15.15 -3.10 6.51
C THR A 319 -16.69 -3.08 6.49
N LEU A 320 -17.27 -2.34 5.54
CA LEU A 320 -18.73 -2.21 5.43
C LEU A 320 -19.41 -3.54 5.07
N ASP A 321 -18.81 -4.32 4.18
CA ASP A 321 -19.41 -5.57 3.72
C ASP A 321 -19.20 -6.70 4.73
N GLU A 322 -18.04 -6.81 5.38
CA GLU A 322 -17.86 -7.69 6.56
C GLU A 322 -18.92 -7.46 7.66
N TYR A 323 -19.22 -6.19 7.96
CA TYR A 323 -20.24 -5.82 8.93
C TYR A 323 -21.62 -6.31 8.50
N ARG A 324 -22.02 -6.02 7.25
CA ARG A 324 -23.28 -6.50 6.65
C ARG A 324 -23.35 -8.03 6.66
N GLU A 325 -22.22 -8.68 6.40
CA GLU A 325 -22.12 -10.12 6.24
C GLU A 325 -22.21 -10.90 7.55
N ASN A 326 -21.58 -10.40 8.62
CA ASN A 326 -21.36 -11.16 9.86
C ASN A 326 -22.04 -10.54 11.10
N ILE A 327 -22.22 -9.21 11.15
CA ILE A 327 -22.73 -8.50 12.33
C ILE A 327 -24.20 -8.10 12.15
N GLU A 328 -24.57 -7.58 10.97
CA GLU A 328 -25.94 -7.13 10.70
C GLU A 328 -26.94 -8.30 10.56
N LYS A 329 -26.47 -9.47 10.07
CA LYS A 329 -27.28 -10.70 10.00
C LYS A 329 -27.57 -11.32 11.38
N ASP A 330 -26.92 -10.89 12.48
CA ASP A 330 -27.14 -11.41 13.84
C ASP A 330 -27.89 -10.38 14.74
N PRO A 331 -29.20 -10.57 15.02
CA PRO A 331 -30.00 -9.66 15.85
C PRO A 331 -29.64 -9.65 17.34
N ALA A 332 -28.68 -10.46 17.82
CA ALA A 332 -28.11 -10.32 19.16
C ALA A 332 -26.96 -9.29 19.16
N LEU A 333 -26.14 -9.28 18.11
CA LEU A 333 -24.97 -8.40 17.96
C LEU A 333 -25.34 -7.01 17.41
N GLU A 334 -26.20 -6.95 16.39
CA GLU A 334 -26.76 -5.69 15.85
C GLU A 334 -27.40 -4.84 16.98
N ARG A 335 -27.99 -5.48 17.99
CA ARG A 335 -28.59 -4.82 19.17
C ARG A 335 -27.60 -4.47 20.30
N ARG A 336 -26.30 -4.63 20.08
CA ARG A 336 -25.22 -4.30 21.04
C ARG A 336 -24.16 -3.39 20.45
N PHE A 337 -23.92 -3.48 19.15
CA PHE A 337 -23.05 -2.58 18.43
C PHE A 337 -23.74 -1.29 17.96
N GLN A 338 -22.93 -0.27 17.71
CA GLN A 338 -23.32 0.98 17.06
C GLN A 338 -22.28 1.30 15.98
N GLN A 339 -22.73 1.37 14.74
CA GLN A 339 -21.91 1.80 13.60
C GLN A 339 -21.38 3.22 13.82
N VAL A 340 -20.10 3.41 13.53
CA VAL A 340 -19.37 4.68 13.43
C VAL A 340 -18.54 4.60 12.16
N TYR A 341 -18.88 5.41 11.15
CA TYR A 341 -18.14 5.42 9.89
C TYR A 341 -16.82 6.19 10.05
N VAL A 342 -15.75 5.66 9.49
CA VAL A 342 -14.45 6.32 9.34
C VAL A 342 -14.17 6.40 7.85
N GLY A 343 -14.29 7.60 7.28
CA GLY A 343 -14.05 7.84 5.86
C GLY A 343 -12.56 8.08 5.57
N GLU A 344 -12.16 7.84 4.33
CA GLU A 344 -10.89 8.34 3.78
C GLU A 344 -10.81 9.88 3.98
N PRO A 345 -9.70 10.43 4.49
CA PRO A 345 -9.50 11.87 4.64
C PRO A 345 -9.28 12.54 3.27
N SER A 346 -9.46 13.85 3.17
CA SER A 346 -9.09 14.57 1.94
C SER A 346 -7.56 14.65 1.77
N VAL A 347 -7.11 15.08 0.59
CA VAL A 347 -5.68 15.38 0.36
C VAL A 347 -5.18 16.48 1.31
N GLU A 348 -5.99 17.51 1.58
CA GLU A 348 -5.65 18.58 2.54
C GLU A 348 -5.55 18.07 3.98
N ASP A 349 -6.52 17.25 4.41
CA ASP A 349 -6.50 16.59 5.73
C ASP A 349 -5.30 15.64 5.85
N THR A 350 -4.93 14.95 4.76
CA THR A 350 -3.77 14.05 4.72
C THR A 350 -2.47 14.82 4.87
N VAL A 351 -2.31 15.97 4.19
CA VAL A 351 -1.14 16.84 4.40
C VAL A 351 -1.09 17.34 5.85
N ALA A 352 -2.24 17.64 6.47
CA ALA A 352 -2.28 18.00 7.90
C ALA A 352 -1.88 16.83 8.83
N ILE A 353 -2.26 15.58 8.50
CA ILE A 353 -1.81 14.38 9.20
C ILE A 353 -0.30 14.19 9.02
N LEU A 354 0.21 14.25 7.79
CA LEU A 354 1.63 14.10 7.49
C LEU A 354 2.49 15.15 8.21
N ARG A 355 2.06 16.42 8.24
CA ARG A 355 2.74 17.49 9.01
C ARG A 355 2.81 17.21 10.51
N GLY A 356 1.80 16.56 11.08
CA GLY A 356 1.80 16.17 12.50
C GLY A 356 2.65 14.92 12.80
N LEU A 357 2.95 14.11 11.78
CA LEU A 357 3.83 12.94 11.89
C LEU A 357 5.29 13.24 11.49
N GLN A 358 5.53 14.32 10.74
CA GLN A 358 6.81 14.69 10.14
C GLN A 358 7.99 14.56 11.12
N GLU A 359 7.95 15.27 12.25
CA GLU A 359 9.05 15.30 13.22
C GLU A 359 9.42 13.92 13.77
N LYS A 360 8.48 12.96 13.81
CA LYS A 360 8.73 11.58 14.24
C LYS A 360 9.44 10.76 13.16
N TYR A 361 9.01 10.87 11.90
CA TYR A 361 9.70 10.19 10.79
C TYR A 361 11.10 10.75 10.56
N GLU A 362 11.29 12.07 10.71
CA GLU A 362 12.60 12.71 10.71
C GLU A 362 13.51 12.19 11.84
N ALA A 363 12.99 12.10 13.08
CA ALA A 363 13.73 11.59 14.22
C ALA A 363 14.01 10.09 14.14
N HIS A 364 13.12 9.30 13.55
CA HIS A 364 13.29 7.85 13.36
C HIS A 364 14.42 7.55 12.35
N HIS A 365 14.29 8.08 11.14
CA HIS A 365 15.22 7.80 10.02
C HIS A 365 16.49 8.65 10.06
N GLY A 366 16.49 9.80 10.75
CA GLY A 366 17.62 10.72 10.76
C GLY A 366 17.85 11.40 9.40
N VAL A 367 16.75 11.80 8.76
CA VAL A 367 16.68 12.62 7.53
C VAL A 367 15.72 13.79 7.76
N THR A 368 15.74 14.80 6.89
CA THR A 368 14.79 15.93 6.94
C THR A 368 13.70 15.73 5.88
N ILE A 369 12.46 16.12 6.15
CA ILE A 369 11.34 15.96 5.20
C ILE A 369 10.77 17.33 4.83
N THR A 370 10.70 17.64 3.53
CA THR A 370 10.20 18.94 3.08
C THR A 370 8.66 18.99 3.05
N ASP A 371 8.07 20.15 3.35
CA ASP A 371 6.61 20.35 3.22
C ASP A 371 6.10 20.06 1.80
N ALA A 372 6.93 20.35 0.80
CA ALA A 372 6.67 20.03 -0.61
C ALA A 372 6.60 18.50 -0.85
N ALA A 373 7.42 17.70 -0.17
CA ALA A 373 7.32 16.24 -0.20
C ALA A 373 6.04 15.73 0.48
N LEU A 374 5.59 16.36 1.57
CA LEU A 374 4.31 15.99 2.21
C LEU A 374 3.12 16.23 1.27
N VAL A 375 3.11 17.37 0.58
CA VAL A 375 2.12 17.69 -0.46
C VAL A 375 2.22 16.72 -1.64
N ALA A 376 3.43 16.42 -2.11
CA ALA A 376 3.66 15.44 -3.18
C ALA A 376 3.18 14.04 -2.78
N ALA A 377 3.49 13.54 -1.58
CA ALA A 377 3.06 12.22 -1.12
C ALA A 377 1.53 12.08 -1.06
N ALA A 378 0.84 13.11 -0.57
CA ALA A 378 -0.62 13.13 -0.56
C ALA A 378 -1.22 13.19 -1.98
N MET A 379 -0.74 14.11 -2.83
CA MET A 379 -1.27 14.29 -4.20
C MET A 379 -0.93 13.12 -5.15
N LEU A 380 0.29 12.59 -5.09
CA LEU A 380 0.73 11.49 -5.96
C LEU A 380 0.11 10.17 -5.52
N SER A 381 0.01 9.87 -4.22
CA SER A 381 -0.65 8.65 -3.77
C SER A 381 -2.16 8.64 -4.05
N ASP A 382 -2.84 9.79 -3.96
CA ASP A 382 -4.24 9.90 -4.37
C ASP A 382 -4.42 9.62 -5.88
N ARG A 383 -3.62 10.28 -6.72
CA ARG A 383 -3.73 10.23 -8.19
C ARG A 383 -3.23 8.92 -8.82
N TYR A 384 -2.17 8.32 -8.29
CA TYR A 384 -1.48 7.18 -8.91
C TYR A 384 -1.70 5.84 -8.16
N ILE A 385 -2.00 5.87 -6.86
CA ILE A 385 -2.18 4.66 -6.03
C ILE A 385 -3.66 4.52 -5.63
N THR A 386 -4.49 4.16 -6.62
CA THR A 386 -5.96 4.03 -6.46
C THR A 386 -6.40 2.74 -5.76
N GLY A 387 -5.51 1.76 -5.60
CA GLY A 387 -5.78 0.48 -4.92
C GLY A 387 -5.66 0.51 -3.39
N ARG A 388 -5.29 1.67 -2.80
CA ARG A 388 -5.16 1.91 -1.35
C ARG A 388 -5.81 3.24 -1.00
N GLN A 389 -6.08 3.43 0.28
CA GLN A 389 -6.74 4.61 0.82
C GLN A 389 -5.77 5.54 1.57
N LEU A 390 -6.04 6.84 1.56
CA LEU A 390 -5.43 7.81 2.45
C LEU A 390 -5.85 7.55 3.92
N PRO A 391 -5.04 7.90 4.93
CA PRO A 391 -3.69 8.48 4.81
C PRO A 391 -2.58 7.41 4.62
N ASP A 392 -2.88 6.13 4.85
CA ASP A 392 -1.94 4.98 4.81
C ASP A 392 -0.96 5.04 3.63
N LYS A 393 -1.46 5.08 2.40
CA LYS A 393 -0.62 5.12 1.18
C LYS A 393 0.28 6.36 1.05
N ALA A 394 -0.02 7.45 1.77
CA ALA A 394 0.79 8.66 1.76
C ALA A 394 1.85 8.63 2.87
N ILE A 395 1.52 8.06 4.03
CA ILE A 395 2.46 7.80 5.13
C ILE A 395 3.53 6.80 4.67
N ASP A 396 3.11 5.71 4.02
CA ASP A 396 3.99 4.65 3.52
C ASP A 396 4.95 5.15 2.43
N LEU A 397 4.53 6.11 1.59
CA LEU A 397 5.45 6.79 0.65
C LEU A 397 6.50 7.64 1.37
N ILE A 398 6.12 8.36 2.45
CA ILE A 398 7.08 9.14 3.24
C ILE A 398 8.07 8.21 3.93
N ASP A 399 7.60 7.10 4.50
CA ASP A 399 8.42 6.12 5.22
C ASP A 399 9.44 5.42 4.31
N GLU A 400 8.99 4.90 3.16
CA GLU A 400 9.85 4.29 2.14
C GLU A 400 10.84 5.29 1.54
N SER A 401 10.43 6.54 1.29
CA SER A 401 11.33 7.58 0.74
C SER A 401 12.39 8.01 1.76
N ALA A 402 12.02 8.16 3.04
CA ALA A 402 12.95 8.47 4.12
C ALA A 402 13.93 7.31 4.39
N SER A 403 13.43 6.07 4.40
CA SER A 403 14.23 4.85 4.52
C SER A 403 15.22 4.70 3.37
N ARG A 404 14.76 4.91 2.12
CA ARG A 404 15.62 4.90 0.93
C ARG A 404 16.71 5.97 0.99
N LEU A 405 16.35 7.22 1.29
CA LEU A 405 17.32 8.30 1.39
C LEU A 405 18.33 8.04 2.51
N ARG A 406 17.90 7.45 3.63
CA ARG A 406 18.79 7.03 4.71
C ARG A 406 19.77 5.93 4.29
N MET A 407 19.33 4.95 3.51
CA MET A 407 20.21 3.93 2.93
C MET A 407 21.20 4.55 1.93
N GLU A 408 20.78 5.53 1.13
CA GLU A 408 21.65 6.26 0.20
C GLU A 408 22.74 7.05 0.96
N ILE A 409 22.40 7.72 2.08
CA ILE A 409 23.35 8.43 2.97
C ILE A 409 24.36 7.49 3.66
N GLU A 410 23.92 6.31 4.11
CA GLU A 410 24.83 5.34 4.74
C GLU A 410 25.70 4.58 3.72
N SER A 411 25.34 4.63 2.43
CA SER A 411 26.07 4.00 1.34
C SER A 411 27.18 4.88 0.75
N SER A 412 28.17 4.23 0.13
CA SER A 412 29.22 4.87 -0.66
C SER A 412 28.62 5.49 -1.94
N PRO A 413 28.74 6.81 -2.17
CA PRO A 413 28.26 7.47 -3.38
C PRO A 413 28.78 6.81 -4.65
N VAL A 414 27.97 6.80 -5.72
CA VAL A 414 28.28 6.09 -6.98
C VAL A 414 29.63 6.49 -7.56
N GLU A 415 30.00 7.77 -7.46
CA GLU A 415 31.29 8.29 -7.94
C GLU A 415 32.49 7.68 -7.18
N ILE A 416 32.39 7.58 -5.85
CA ILE A 416 33.40 6.93 -4.99
C ILE A 416 33.48 5.44 -5.33
N ASP A 417 32.34 4.78 -5.51
CA ASP A 417 32.29 3.35 -5.80
C ASP A 417 32.84 3.00 -7.19
N GLU A 418 32.55 3.81 -8.23
CA GLU A 418 33.14 3.66 -9.56
C GLU A 418 34.66 3.94 -9.56
N LEU A 419 35.10 4.97 -8.86
CA LEU A 419 36.51 5.35 -8.76
C LEU A 419 37.32 4.31 -7.96
N ARG A 420 36.80 3.83 -6.83
CA ARG A 420 37.40 2.74 -6.03
C ARG A 420 37.53 1.46 -6.86
N ARG A 421 36.48 1.06 -7.58
CA ARG A 421 36.54 -0.06 -8.55
C ARG A 421 37.53 0.19 -9.68
N ALA A 422 37.82 1.43 -10.07
CA ALA A 422 38.82 1.76 -11.08
C ALA A 422 40.26 1.65 -10.53
N VAL A 423 40.50 2.20 -9.34
CA VAL A 423 41.76 2.06 -8.57
C VAL A 423 42.11 0.58 -8.37
N ASP A 424 41.15 -0.25 -7.93
CA ASP A 424 41.42 -1.68 -7.71
C ASP A 424 41.71 -2.46 -8.99
N ARG A 425 41.09 -2.09 -10.14
CA ARG A 425 41.48 -2.62 -11.45
C ARG A 425 42.92 -2.24 -11.82
N MET A 426 43.32 -1.00 -11.55
CA MET A 426 44.67 -0.52 -11.85
C MET A 426 45.73 -1.15 -10.95
N ARG A 427 45.46 -1.36 -9.66
CA ARG A 427 46.31 -2.14 -8.75
C ARG A 427 46.48 -3.59 -9.22
N MET A 428 45.41 -4.22 -9.73
CA MET A 428 45.50 -5.56 -10.31
C MET A 428 46.30 -5.61 -11.63
N GLU A 429 46.25 -4.55 -12.45
CA GLU A 429 47.09 -4.43 -13.64
C GLU A 429 48.57 -4.16 -13.28
N GLU A 430 48.83 -3.35 -12.24
CA GLU A 430 50.18 -3.09 -11.71
C GLU A 430 50.84 -4.39 -11.26
N LEU A 431 50.18 -5.16 -10.38
CA LEU A 431 50.66 -6.45 -9.86
C LEU A 431 50.88 -7.53 -10.94
N ALA A 432 50.32 -7.34 -12.13
CA ALA A 432 50.58 -8.16 -13.31
C ALA A 432 51.83 -7.66 -14.07
N LEU A 433 51.87 -6.35 -14.38
CA LEU A 433 52.98 -5.74 -15.13
C LEU A 433 54.31 -5.73 -14.35
N GLU A 434 54.29 -5.70 -13.01
CA GLU A 434 55.50 -5.86 -12.17
C GLU A 434 56.24 -7.19 -12.38
N ARG A 435 55.62 -8.17 -13.03
CA ARG A 435 56.20 -9.50 -13.30
C ARG A 435 56.74 -9.65 -14.71
N GLU A 436 56.41 -8.72 -15.60
CA GLU A 436 56.94 -8.67 -16.96
C GLU A 436 58.28 -7.92 -16.99
N SER A 437 59.04 -8.09 -18.07
CA SER A 437 60.44 -7.64 -18.15
C SER A 437 60.86 -7.09 -19.51
N ASP A 438 59.90 -6.81 -20.40
CA ASP A 438 60.13 -6.10 -21.65
C ASP A 438 59.96 -4.58 -21.47
N ASP A 439 60.71 -3.81 -22.26
CA ASP A 439 60.74 -2.34 -22.17
C ASP A 439 59.36 -1.69 -22.33
N ALA A 440 58.46 -2.29 -23.13
CA ALA A 440 57.13 -1.73 -23.37
C ALA A 440 56.16 -1.95 -22.18
N SER A 441 56.31 -3.05 -21.44
CA SER A 441 55.62 -3.27 -20.17
C SER A 441 56.15 -2.35 -19.07
N VAL A 442 57.46 -2.05 -19.04
CA VAL A 442 58.04 -1.08 -18.09
C VAL A 442 57.52 0.34 -18.36
N ASP A 443 57.57 0.80 -19.62
CA ASP A 443 56.99 2.08 -20.05
C ASP A 443 55.48 2.19 -19.76
N ARG A 444 54.75 1.06 -19.74
CA ARG A 444 53.32 1.01 -19.40
C ARG A 444 53.11 1.07 -17.88
N LEU A 445 53.92 0.35 -17.11
CA LEU A 445 53.87 0.32 -15.65
C LEU A 445 54.15 1.71 -15.04
N GLU A 446 55.10 2.47 -15.57
CA GLU A 446 55.38 3.83 -15.09
C GLU A 446 54.18 4.78 -15.32
N ARG A 447 53.55 4.72 -16.50
CA ARG A 447 52.33 5.50 -16.79
C ARG A 447 51.14 5.06 -15.95
N LEU A 448 50.93 3.75 -15.79
CA LEU A 448 49.87 3.19 -14.94
C LEU A 448 50.02 3.64 -13.49
N ARG A 449 51.25 3.76 -12.97
CA ARG A 449 51.53 4.28 -11.63
C ARG A 449 51.17 5.74 -11.44
N GLY A 450 51.37 6.58 -12.47
CA GLY A 450 50.87 7.96 -12.48
C GLY A 450 49.33 7.99 -12.46
N ASP A 451 48.70 7.33 -13.44
CA ASP A 451 47.23 7.20 -13.56
C ASP A 451 46.56 6.61 -12.30
N LEU A 452 47.27 5.76 -11.55
CA LEU A 452 46.84 5.19 -10.27
C LEU A 452 46.99 6.20 -9.13
N ALA A 453 48.14 6.88 -9.01
CA ALA A 453 48.39 7.85 -7.95
C ALA A 453 47.39 9.03 -8.00
N ASP A 454 47.14 9.57 -9.20
CA ASP A 454 46.18 10.66 -9.41
C ASP A 454 44.75 10.24 -9.00
N ARG A 455 44.35 9.00 -9.34
CA ARG A 455 43.05 8.44 -8.94
C ARG A 455 42.97 8.08 -7.47
N GLU A 456 44.05 7.62 -6.85
CA GLU A 456 44.11 7.37 -5.40
C GLU A 456 44.08 8.67 -4.59
N GLU A 457 44.62 9.78 -5.11
CA GLU A 457 44.49 11.11 -4.48
C GLU A 457 43.05 11.62 -4.61
N THR A 458 42.48 11.58 -5.81
CA THR A 458 41.06 11.92 -6.05
C THR A 458 40.10 11.10 -5.18
N LEU A 459 40.37 9.79 -5.02
CA LEU A 459 39.55 8.90 -4.19
C LEU A 459 39.62 9.29 -2.70
N ARG A 460 40.83 9.59 -2.20
CA ARG A 460 41.02 10.02 -0.80
C ARG A 460 40.38 11.39 -0.52
N GLU A 461 40.36 12.30 -1.48
CA GLU A 461 39.66 13.58 -1.36
C GLU A 461 38.14 13.38 -1.23
N LEU A 462 37.54 12.56 -2.11
CA LEU A 462 36.11 12.26 -2.07
C LEU A 462 35.71 11.44 -0.83
N GLU A 463 36.51 10.44 -0.43
CA GLU A 463 36.28 9.65 0.78
C GLU A 463 36.32 10.54 2.04
N ALA A 464 37.33 11.41 2.19
CA ALA A 464 37.42 12.32 3.32
C ALA A 464 36.30 13.38 3.36
N ARG A 465 35.83 13.82 2.18
CA ARG A 465 34.66 14.71 2.05
C ARG A 465 33.38 14.01 2.49
N TRP A 466 33.13 12.78 2.02
CA TRP A 466 31.95 12.00 2.40
C TRP A 466 31.94 11.64 3.89
N GLU A 467 33.08 11.29 4.49
CA GLU A 467 33.19 11.07 5.94
C GLU A 467 32.83 12.35 6.74
N ALA A 468 33.25 13.53 6.27
CA ALA A 468 32.93 14.81 6.91
C ALA A 468 31.45 15.20 6.75
N GLU A 469 30.88 15.06 5.54
CA GLU A 469 29.45 15.31 5.27
C GLU A 469 28.58 14.37 6.13
N ARG A 470 28.89 13.07 6.17
CA ARG A 470 28.20 12.06 7.00
C ARG A 470 28.27 12.37 8.50
N ALA A 471 29.43 12.75 9.02
CA ALA A 471 29.62 13.01 10.44
C ALA A 471 28.80 14.21 10.94
N SER A 472 28.50 15.19 10.07
CA SER A 472 27.60 16.30 10.38
C SER A 472 26.14 15.82 10.51
N LEU A 473 25.67 15.07 9.50
CA LEU A 473 24.30 14.53 9.45
C LEU A 473 23.95 13.62 10.64
N GLU A 474 24.88 12.76 11.06
CA GLU A 474 24.70 11.91 12.25
C GLU A 474 24.56 12.75 13.54
N GLY A 475 25.28 13.88 13.65
CA GLY A 475 25.16 14.83 14.75
C GLY A 475 23.81 15.56 14.80
N ALA A 476 23.32 16.03 13.65
CA ALA A 476 22.01 16.68 13.56
C ALA A 476 20.85 15.71 13.89
N GLY A 477 20.93 14.46 13.43
CA GLY A 477 19.94 13.43 13.72
C GLY A 477 19.81 13.10 15.21
N GLU A 478 20.93 13.02 15.94
CA GLU A 478 20.93 12.76 17.39
C GLU A 478 20.32 13.92 18.19
N LEU A 479 20.56 15.18 17.79
CA LEU A 479 19.91 16.34 18.41
C LEU A 479 18.38 16.32 18.19
N ARG A 480 17.89 15.91 17.01
CA ARG A 480 16.46 15.77 16.73
C ARG A 480 15.80 14.69 17.59
N LYS A 481 16.49 13.58 17.87
CA LYS A 481 16.02 12.53 18.81
C LYS A 481 15.94 13.04 20.26
N GLN A 482 16.95 13.78 20.70
CA GLN A 482 16.96 14.37 22.05
C GLN A 482 15.85 15.42 22.23
N ARG A 483 15.55 16.23 21.20
CA ARG A 483 14.40 17.16 21.17
C ARG A 483 13.07 16.43 21.41
N ASP A 484 12.82 15.31 20.73
CA ASP A 484 11.57 14.55 20.84
C ASP A 484 11.40 13.88 22.21
N ALA A 485 12.46 13.26 22.72
CA ALA A 485 12.48 12.69 24.07
C ALA A 485 12.20 13.75 25.16
N LEU A 486 12.76 14.96 25.02
CA LEU A 486 12.46 16.07 25.93
C LEU A 486 11.03 16.57 25.82
N ARG A 487 10.44 16.65 24.62
CA ARG A 487 9.02 17.03 24.44
C ARG A 487 8.10 16.02 25.14
N THR A 488 8.33 14.73 24.92
CA THR A 488 7.62 13.62 25.61
C THR A 488 7.75 13.72 27.13
N GLN A 489 8.96 13.98 27.65
CA GLN A 489 9.19 14.18 29.08
C GLN A 489 8.47 15.42 29.64
N ALA A 490 8.45 16.53 28.91
CA ALA A 490 7.76 17.75 29.32
C ALA A 490 6.25 17.55 29.41
N GLU A 491 5.64 16.86 28.45
CA GLU A 491 4.21 16.50 28.50
C GLU A 491 3.88 15.58 29.66
N ARG A 492 4.74 14.60 29.98
CA ARG A 492 4.58 13.75 31.18
C ARG A 492 4.60 14.58 32.46
N LEU A 493 5.56 15.49 32.62
CA LEU A 493 5.66 16.35 33.80
C LEU A 493 4.47 17.33 33.92
N GLN A 494 3.95 17.84 32.80
CA GLN A 494 2.71 18.63 32.81
C GLN A 494 1.50 17.81 33.29
N ARG A 495 1.36 16.56 32.83
CA ARG A 495 0.29 15.63 33.26
C ARG A 495 0.40 15.27 34.75
N GLU A 496 1.62 15.06 35.25
CA GLU A 496 1.92 14.80 36.67
C GLU A 496 1.74 16.03 37.57
N GLY A 497 1.66 17.23 36.98
CA GLY A 497 1.50 18.49 37.70
C GLY A 497 2.81 19.15 38.13
N ASP A 498 3.97 18.60 37.75
CA ASP A 498 5.26 19.28 37.90
C ASP A 498 5.46 20.32 36.79
N LEU A 499 4.76 21.44 36.97
CA LEU A 499 4.93 22.64 36.15
C LEU A 499 6.33 23.25 36.28
N GLY A 500 7.12 22.86 37.29
CA GLY A 500 8.50 23.31 37.48
C GLY A 500 9.43 22.64 36.49
N GLY A 501 9.56 21.31 36.58
CA GLY A 501 10.37 20.51 35.66
C GLY A 501 9.92 20.65 34.21
N ALA A 502 8.61 20.68 33.95
CA ALA A 502 8.08 20.94 32.60
C ALA A 502 8.53 22.31 32.05
N SER A 503 8.57 23.36 32.88
CA SER A 503 9.01 24.70 32.45
C SER A 503 10.51 24.76 32.20
N GLU A 504 11.33 24.03 32.95
CA GLU A 504 12.77 23.95 32.71
C GLU A 504 13.09 23.31 31.36
N ILE A 505 12.38 22.23 31.02
CA ILE A 505 12.54 21.57 29.71
C ILE A 505 12.03 22.49 28.58
N LEU A 506 10.81 23.02 28.67
CA LEU A 506 10.16 23.80 27.60
C LEU A 506 10.79 25.18 27.34
N TYR A 507 11.33 25.84 28.37
CA TYR A 507 11.88 27.20 28.25
C TYR A 507 13.41 27.28 28.45
N GLY A 508 14.06 26.17 28.80
CA GLY A 508 15.51 26.09 28.98
C GLY A 508 16.16 25.08 28.03
N GLN A 509 15.80 23.80 28.16
CA GLN A 509 16.49 22.71 27.46
C GLN A 509 16.13 22.63 25.97
N ILE A 510 14.84 22.59 25.63
CA ILE A 510 14.36 22.53 24.23
C ILE A 510 14.85 23.74 23.41
N PRO A 511 14.74 25.01 23.87
CA PRO A 511 15.26 26.17 23.14
C PRO A 511 16.80 26.29 23.11
N THR A 512 17.51 25.35 23.74
CA THR A 512 18.96 25.18 23.60
C THR A 512 19.27 24.15 22.52
N ILE A 513 18.58 23.01 22.50
CA ILE A 513 18.72 21.99 21.44
C ILE A 513 18.24 22.52 20.09
N GLU A 514 17.11 23.25 20.04
CA GLU A 514 16.61 23.85 18.80
C GLU A 514 17.64 24.81 18.17
N LYS A 515 18.41 25.56 18.98
CA LYS A 515 19.53 26.39 18.48
C LYS A 515 20.77 25.60 18.08
N GLN A 516 20.97 24.39 18.63
CA GLN A 516 22.05 23.50 18.20
C GLN A 516 21.70 22.86 16.85
N ILE A 517 20.43 22.53 16.62
CA ILE A 517 19.90 22.09 15.33
C ILE A 517 20.01 23.24 14.30
N GLU A 518 19.48 24.43 14.60
CA GLU A 518 19.62 25.62 13.73
C GLU A 518 21.09 25.92 13.36
N ALA A 519 22.02 25.73 14.31
CA ALA A 519 23.45 25.98 14.08
C ALA A 519 24.15 24.89 13.26
N ALA A 520 23.70 23.63 13.35
CA ALA A 520 24.18 22.54 12.50
C ALA A 520 23.66 22.73 11.07
N GLU A 521 22.34 22.89 10.91
CA GLU A 521 21.68 23.11 9.62
C GLU A 521 22.24 24.35 8.89
N ALA A 522 22.53 25.43 9.62
CA ALA A 522 23.15 26.63 9.04
C ALA A 522 24.62 26.43 8.61
N ALA A 523 25.37 25.55 9.28
CA ALA A 523 26.73 25.21 8.86
C ALA A 523 26.72 24.27 7.63
N GLU A 524 25.77 23.36 7.57
CA GLU A 524 25.52 22.47 6.43
C GLU A 524 25.03 23.26 5.20
N ALA A 525 24.25 24.32 5.39
CA ALA A 525 23.66 25.12 4.31
C ALA A 525 24.64 26.02 3.53
N GLU A 526 25.85 26.30 4.04
CA GLU A 526 26.89 27.00 3.26
C GLU A 526 27.55 26.08 2.21
N VAL A 527 27.33 24.77 2.28
CA VAL A 527 27.90 23.76 1.36
C VAL A 527 26.95 23.56 0.18
N THR A 528 27.17 24.31 -0.90
CA THR A 528 26.30 24.36 -2.10
C THR A 528 26.49 23.20 -3.09
N ASP A 529 27.51 22.39 -2.88
CA ASP A 529 27.88 21.21 -3.68
C ASP A 529 28.04 20.08 -2.66
N ARG A 530 27.29 18.97 -2.81
CA ARG A 530 27.23 17.89 -1.80
C ARG A 530 27.23 16.54 -2.51
N LEU A 531 27.81 15.52 -1.88
CA LEU A 531 27.85 14.17 -2.44
C LEU A 531 26.54 13.40 -2.22
N VAL A 532 25.70 13.83 -1.26
CA VAL A 532 24.41 13.21 -0.94
C VAL A 532 23.34 14.25 -0.55
N ASN A 533 22.08 13.98 -0.90
CA ASN A 533 20.91 14.73 -0.41
C ASN A 533 20.51 14.25 1.01
N GLU A 534 20.21 15.18 1.92
CA GLU A 534 19.70 14.88 3.27
C GLU A 534 18.18 15.05 3.41
N ASN A 535 17.54 15.64 2.39
CA ASN A 535 16.17 16.14 2.41
C ASN A 535 15.29 15.26 1.50
N VAL A 536 14.20 14.71 2.04
CA VAL A 536 13.14 14.11 1.23
C VAL A 536 12.36 15.24 0.55
N GLY A 537 12.55 15.39 -0.75
CA GLY A 537 11.88 16.33 -1.64
C GLY A 537 10.77 15.66 -2.46
N PRO A 538 10.07 16.44 -3.31
CA PRO A 538 9.06 15.90 -4.23
C PRO A 538 9.60 14.84 -5.21
N GLN A 539 10.90 14.90 -5.54
CA GLN A 539 11.55 13.98 -6.47
C GLN A 539 11.69 12.59 -5.86
N GLU A 540 12.12 12.50 -4.61
CA GLU A 540 12.29 11.25 -3.87
C GLU A 540 10.95 10.51 -3.73
N ILE A 541 9.86 11.24 -3.46
CA ILE A 541 8.49 10.69 -3.48
C ILE A 541 8.13 10.17 -4.88
N ALA A 542 8.42 10.94 -5.92
CA ALA A 542 8.09 10.60 -7.30
C ALA A 542 8.84 9.34 -7.78
N ASP A 543 10.10 9.20 -7.41
CA ASP A 543 10.92 8.01 -7.67
C ASP A 543 10.34 6.74 -6.98
N VAL A 544 9.82 6.86 -5.75
CA VAL A 544 9.17 5.74 -5.05
C VAL A 544 7.82 5.40 -5.68
N VAL A 545 7.00 6.40 -6.04
CA VAL A 545 5.76 6.20 -6.79
C VAL A 545 6.03 5.53 -8.15
N GLU A 546 7.10 5.92 -8.83
CA GLU A 546 7.56 5.32 -10.09
C GLU A 546 7.98 3.85 -9.89
N SER A 547 8.73 3.54 -8.83
CA SER A 547 9.08 2.17 -8.45
C SER A 547 7.84 1.28 -8.19
N TRP A 548 6.87 1.79 -7.42
CA TRP A 548 5.66 1.03 -7.04
C TRP A 548 4.65 0.84 -8.19
N THR A 549 4.54 1.81 -9.10
CA THR A 549 3.49 1.84 -10.14
C THR A 549 4.01 1.55 -11.54
N GLY A 550 5.31 1.68 -11.79
CA GLY A 550 5.92 1.68 -13.12
C GLY A 550 5.59 2.92 -13.95
N ILE A 551 5.14 4.01 -13.33
CA ILE A 551 4.73 5.26 -14.00
C ILE A 551 5.83 6.31 -13.81
N PRO A 552 6.40 6.89 -14.87
CA PRO A 552 7.48 7.86 -14.73
C PRO A 552 7.00 9.21 -14.21
N THR A 553 6.99 9.40 -12.89
CA THR A 553 6.44 10.60 -12.25
C THR A 553 7.48 11.69 -11.95
N GLY A 554 8.77 11.35 -11.85
CA GLY A 554 9.83 12.34 -11.61
C GLY A 554 9.86 13.46 -12.67
N ARG A 555 9.63 13.10 -13.94
CA ARG A 555 9.56 14.06 -15.06
C ARG A 555 8.23 14.81 -15.19
N LEU A 556 7.26 14.60 -14.29
CA LEU A 556 5.96 15.31 -14.32
C LEU A 556 5.98 16.58 -13.47
N LEU A 557 6.78 16.62 -12.41
CA LEU A 557 6.91 17.77 -11.50
C LEU A 557 7.50 19.00 -12.23
N GLU A 558 8.54 18.80 -13.02
CA GLU A 558 9.14 19.86 -13.84
C GLU A 558 8.87 19.67 -15.35
N GLY A 559 7.74 20.20 -15.81
CA GLY A 559 7.59 20.57 -17.22
C GLY A 559 6.61 19.74 -18.07
N GLU A 560 5.61 19.06 -17.49
CA GLU A 560 4.53 18.40 -18.27
C GLU A 560 3.95 19.34 -19.36
N THR A 561 3.72 20.62 -19.02
CA THR A 561 3.26 21.65 -19.97
C THR A 561 4.22 21.83 -21.16
N ALA A 562 5.53 21.84 -20.93
CA ALA A 562 6.55 22.00 -21.97
C ALA A 562 6.83 20.70 -22.77
N LYS A 563 6.42 19.53 -22.24
CA LYS A 563 6.30 18.28 -23.02
C LYS A 563 5.07 18.40 -23.93
N LEU A 564 3.87 18.62 -23.38
CA LEU A 564 2.59 18.70 -24.11
C LEU A 564 2.54 19.77 -25.22
N LEU A 565 3.22 20.91 -25.05
CA LEU A 565 3.31 21.94 -26.10
C LEU A 565 4.13 21.50 -27.33
N ARG A 566 5.02 20.50 -27.20
CA ARG A 566 5.83 19.93 -28.30
C ARG A 566 5.33 18.56 -28.77
N MET A 567 4.15 18.15 -28.32
CA MET A 567 3.54 16.84 -28.61
C MET A 567 3.38 16.59 -30.12
N GLU A 568 3.03 17.63 -30.89
CA GLU A 568 2.83 17.52 -32.33
C GLU A 568 4.13 17.32 -33.11
N ASP A 569 5.23 17.93 -32.66
CA ASP A 569 6.54 17.76 -33.28
C ASP A 569 7.08 16.35 -33.02
N VAL A 570 7.09 15.92 -31.75
CA VAL A 570 7.63 14.61 -31.34
C VAL A 570 6.84 13.44 -31.92
N ILE A 571 5.50 13.53 -31.99
CA ILE A 571 4.69 12.52 -32.67
C ILE A 571 4.84 12.64 -34.19
N GLY A 572 5.03 13.85 -34.73
CA GLY A 572 5.23 14.12 -36.15
C GLY A 572 6.54 13.56 -36.73
N GLU A 573 7.61 13.47 -35.93
CA GLU A 573 8.84 12.77 -36.31
C GLU A 573 8.62 11.27 -36.60
N ARG A 574 7.64 10.65 -35.92
CA ARG A 574 7.33 9.21 -36.03
C ARG A 574 6.16 8.93 -36.97
N LEU A 575 5.17 9.82 -37.07
CA LEU A 575 3.93 9.65 -37.84
C LEU A 575 3.87 10.55 -39.08
N ILE A 576 4.50 10.08 -40.16
CA ILE A 576 4.57 10.79 -41.44
C ILE A 576 3.18 10.90 -42.10
N GLY A 577 2.91 12.05 -42.75
CA GLY A 577 1.74 12.31 -43.59
C GLY A 577 0.44 12.69 -42.86
N GLN A 578 0.34 12.44 -41.54
CA GLN A 578 -0.95 12.49 -40.81
C GLN A 578 -1.10 13.71 -39.89
N ARG A 579 -0.59 14.89 -40.27
CA ARG A 579 -0.48 16.06 -39.37
C ARG A 579 -1.82 16.48 -38.74
N ALA A 580 -2.91 16.48 -39.50
CA ALA A 580 -4.24 16.83 -38.98
C ALA A 580 -4.71 15.88 -37.85
N ALA A 581 -4.42 14.59 -37.97
CA ALA A 581 -4.72 13.59 -36.95
C ALA A 581 -3.88 13.81 -35.67
N VAL A 582 -2.60 14.18 -35.81
CA VAL A 582 -1.72 14.48 -34.67
C VAL A 582 -2.21 15.73 -33.93
N THR A 583 -2.54 16.82 -34.62
CA THR A 583 -3.05 18.06 -34.01
C THR A 583 -4.36 17.81 -33.26
N ALA A 584 -5.35 17.16 -33.89
CA ALA A 584 -6.66 16.91 -33.26
C ALA A 584 -6.56 16.08 -31.97
N VAL A 585 -5.73 15.03 -31.97
CA VAL A 585 -5.49 14.23 -30.76
C VAL A 585 -4.71 15.03 -29.70
N SER A 586 -3.72 15.80 -30.11
CA SER A 586 -2.93 16.64 -29.19
C SER A 586 -3.78 17.70 -28.51
N ASP A 587 -4.73 18.34 -29.22
CA ASP A 587 -5.67 19.30 -28.64
C ASP A 587 -6.66 18.66 -27.65
N ALA A 588 -7.12 17.44 -27.91
CA ALA A 588 -7.96 16.70 -26.96
C ALA A 588 -7.18 16.30 -25.68
N VAL A 589 -5.96 15.79 -25.82
CA VAL A 589 -5.09 15.47 -24.67
C VAL A 589 -4.72 16.73 -23.88
N ARG A 590 -4.42 17.85 -24.55
CA ARG A 590 -4.18 19.14 -23.90
C ARG A 590 -5.41 19.65 -23.14
N ARG A 591 -6.63 19.52 -23.69
CA ARG A 591 -7.89 19.85 -22.98
C ARG A 591 -8.06 19.03 -21.69
N SER A 592 -7.78 17.73 -21.75
CA SER A 592 -7.83 16.84 -20.58
C SER A 592 -6.79 17.23 -19.52
N ARG A 593 -5.52 17.34 -19.90
CA ARG A 593 -4.43 17.69 -18.96
C ARG A 593 -4.51 19.11 -18.39
N ALA A 594 -5.19 20.03 -19.08
CA ALA A 594 -5.50 21.37 -18.56
C ALA A 594 -6.71 21.42 -17.60
N GLY A 595 -7.38 20.28 -17.32
CA GLY A 595 -8.58 20.24 -16.47
C GLY A 595 -9.82 20.91 -17.09
N ILE A 596 -9.85 21.05 -18.42
CA ILE A 596 -10.97 21.65 -19.17
C ILE A 596 -12.00 20.57 -19.55
N SER A 597 -11.56 19.32 -19.73
CA SER A 597 -12.44 18.16 -19.88
C SER A 597 -13.04 17.72 -18.55
N ASP A 598 -14.14 16.99 -18.61
CA ASP A 598 -14.78 16.34 -17.45
C ASP A 598 -13.81 15.36 -16.76
N PRO A 599 -13.55 15.48 -15.44
CA PRO A 599 -12.58 14.65 -14.73
C PRO A 599 -13.02 13.19 -14.54
N ASP A 600 -14.32 12.88 -14.65
CA ASP A 600 -14.82 11.50 -14.58
C ASP A 600 -14.98 10.87 -15.99
N ARG A 601 -14.30 11.40 -17.02
CA ARG A 601 -14.18 10.76 -18.35
C ARG A 601 -12.73 10.32 -18.67
N PRO A 602 -12.50 9.43 -19.65
CA PRO A 602 -11.15 9.05 -20.08
C PRO A 602 -10.30 10.25 -20.54
N THR A 603 -8.97 10.12 -20.51
CA THR A 603 -8.01 11.17 -20.89
C THR A 603 -8.17 11.62 -22.35
N GLY A 604 -8.75 10.77 -23.19
CA GLY A 604 -9.29 11.14 -24.49
C GLY A 604 -9.90 9.93 -25.21
N SER A 605 -10.93 10.18 -26.01
CA SER A 605 -11.67 9.16 -26.75
C SER A 605 -11.79 9.48 -28.23
N PHE A 606 -11.35 8.55 -29.09
CA PHE A 606 -11.11 8.81 -30.50
C PHE A 606 -11.60 7.68 -31.42
N LEU A 607 -12.25 8.03 -32.54
CA LEU A 607 -12.53 7.10 -33.63
C LEU A 607 -11.63 7.39 -34.84
N PHE A 608 -10.69 6.48 -35.11
CA PHE A 608 -9.70 6.56 -36.19
C PHE A 608 -10.20 5.88 -37.48
N LEU A 609 -10.70 6.70 -38.40
CA LEU A 609 -11.20 6.34 -39.72
C LEU A 609 -10.07 6.39 -40.77
N GLY A 610 -10.14 5.60 -41.83
CA GLY A 610 -9.14 5.63 -42.91
C GLY A 610 -8.84 4.28 -43.56
N PRO A 611 -7.95 4.23 -44.57
CA PRO A 611 -7.45 2.98 -45.13
C PRO A 611 -6.61 2.16 -44.12
N THR A 612 -6.21 0.94 -44.49
CA THR A 612 -5.30 0.15 -43.64
C THR A 612 -3.84 0.51 -43.90
N GLY A 613 -2.99 0.48 -42.87
CA GLY A 613 -1.55 0.71 -43.02
C GLY A 613 -1.11 2.16 -43.27
N VAL A 614 -1.98 3.15 -43.02
CA VAL A 614 -1.67 4.60 -43.15
C VAL A 614 -1.14 5.27 -41.89
N GLY A 615 -1.28 4.64 -40.70
CA GLY A 615 -0.71 5.17 -39.45
C GLY A 615 -1.51 4.96 -38.17
N LYS A 616 -2.80 4.61 -38.21
CA LYS A 616 -3.70 4.50 -37.04
C LYS A 616 -3.07 3.85 -35.79
N THR A 617 -2.54 2.64 -35.94
CA THR A 617 -1.88 1.88 -34.86
C THR A 617 -0.56 2.50 -34.41
N GLU A 618 0.14 3.20 -35.30
CA GLU A 618 1.42 3.84 -35.01
C GLU A 618 1.21 5.16 -34.26
N LEU A 619 0.11 5.89 -34.50
CA LEU A 619 -0.32 7.01 -33.64
C LEU A 619 -0.64 6.51 -32.23
N ALA A 620 -1.43 5.43 -32.09
CA ALA A 620 -1.73 4.84 -30.79
C ALA A 620 -0.47 4.41 -30.01
N LYS A 621 0.54 3.87 -30.71
CA LYS A 621 1.87 3.57 -30.14
C LYS A 621 2.63 4.83 -29.74
N SER A 622 2.71 5.82 -30.62
CA SER A 622 3.42 7.09 -30.38
C SER A 622 2.81 7.87 -29.22
N LEU A 623 1.49 7.76 -29.00
CA LEU A 623 0.80 8.33 -27.84
C LEU A 623 1.17 7.61 -26.54
N ALA A 624 1.26 6.28 -26.55
CA ALA A 624 1.69 5.51 -25.38
C ALA A 624 3.15 5.81 -25.01
N ASP A 625 4.02 5.82 -26.03
CA ASP A 625 5.44 6.20 -25.96
C ASP A 625 5.61 7.63 -25.42
N PHE A 626 4.83 8.60 -25.92
CA PHE A 626 4.93 10.00 -25.53
C PHE A 626 4.32 10.32 -24.15
N LEU A 627 3.18 9.73 -23.79
CA LEU A 627 2.42 10.09 -22.58
C LEU A 627 2.69 9.17 -21.38
N PHE A 628 3.19 7.95 -21.64
CA PHE A 628 3.47 6.94 -20.60
C PHE A 628 4.92 6.41 -20.65
N ASP A 629 5.78 6.89 -21.56
CA ASP A 629 7.19 6.48 -21.74
C ASP A 629 7.38 4.95 -22.00
N ASP A 630 6.30 4.24 -22.40
CA ASP A 630 6.31 2.81 -22.79
C ASP A 630 5.41 2.56 -24.02
N GLU A 631 6.00 2.29 -25.19
CA GLU A 631 5.27 1.85 -26.40
C GLU A 631 4.47 0.54 -26.20
N ARG A 632 4.72 -0.21 -25.11
CA ARG A 632 3.98 -1.41 -24.71
C ARG A 632 2.81 -1.11 -23.77
N ALA A 633 2.58 0.14 -23.35
CA ALA A 633 1.38 0.59 -22.66
C ALA A 633 0.16 0.70 -23.60
N VAL A 634 0.02 -0.23 -24.56
CA VAL A 634 -1.09 -0.33 -25.52
C VAL A 634 -1.85 -1.63 -25.28
N VAL A 635 -3.03 -1.54 -24.67
CA VAL A 635 -3.98 -2.64 -24.51
C VAL A 635 -4.76 -2.82 -25.81
N ARG A 636 -4.22 -3.61 -26.75
CA ARG A 636 -4.87 -3.87 -28.05
C ARG A 636 -5.84 -5.05 -27.97
N ILE A 637 -7.08 -4.82 -28.41
CA ILE A 637 -8.14 -5.85 -28.48
C ILE A 637 -8.75 -5.83 -29.89
N ASP A 638 -8.82 -6.99 -30.53
CA ASP A 638 -9.42 -7.16 -31.86
C ASP A 638 -10.93 -7.38 -31.73
N MET A 639 -11.74 -6.47 -32.27
CA MET A 639 -13.21 -6.51 -32.14
C MET A 639 -13.87 -7.59 -33.00
N SER A 640 -13.16 -8.20 -33.97
CA SER A 640 -13.68 -9.38 -34.70
C SER A 640 -13.88 -10.59 -33.78
N GLU A 641 -13.07 -10.74 -32.72
CA GLU A 641 -13.28 -11.76 -31.66
C GLU A 641 -14.52 -11.49 -30.79
N TYR A 642 -15.08 -10.28 -30.86
CA TYR A 642 -16.17 -9.78 -30.02
C TYR A 642 -17.48 -9.61 -30.79
N SER A 643 -17.63 -10.34 -31.89
CA SER A 643 -18.79 -10.34 -32.79
C SER A 643 -19.99 -11.18 -32.31
N GLU A 644 -19.78 -12.16 -31.40
CA GLU A 644 -20.85 -12.98 -30.81
C GLU A 644 -21.22 -12.51 -29.39
N LYS A 645 -22.51 -12.54 -29.04
CA LYS A 645 -22.99 -12.14 -27.70
C LYS A 645 -22.25 -12.85 -26.54
N HIS A 646 -21.94 -14.13 -26.68
CA HIS A 646 -21.25 -14.88 -25.63
C HIS A 646 -19.77 -14.50 -25.47
N SER A 647 -19.12 -13.94 -26.50
CA SER A 647 -17.73 -13.50 -26.37
C SER A 647 -17.60 -12.18 -25.62
N VAL A 648 -18.64 -11.31 -25.62
CA VAL A 648 -18.67 -10.02 -24.88
C VAL A 648 -18.36 -10.19 -23.39
N SER A 649 -18.84 -11.27 -22.75
CA SER A 649 -18.54 -11.56 -21.34
C SER A 649 -17.04 -11.79 -21.06
N ARG A 650 -16.24 -12.19 -22.05
CA ARG A 650 -14.77 -12.30 -21.89
C ARG A 650 -14.08 -10.93 -21.76
N LEU A 651 -14.71 -9.86 -22.23
CA LEU A 651 -14.15 -8.51 -22.19
C LEU A 651 -14.15 -7.94 -20.77
N VAL A 652 -15.25 -8.15 -20.04
CA VAL A 652 -15.55 -7.53 -18.73
C VAL A 652 -15.41 -8.51 -17.56
N GLY A 653 -15.55 -9.82 -17.83
CA GLY A 653 -15.56 -10.90 -16.85
C GLY A 653 -16.92 -11.63 -16.87
N ALA A 654 -16.91 -12.94 -16.64
CA ALA A 654 -18.14 -13.70 -16.58
C ALA A 654 -18.90 -13.38 -15.26
N PRO A 655 -20.25 -13.27 -15.27
CA PRO A 655 -21.02 -13.05 -14.05
C PRO A 655 -21.13 -14.33 -13.18
N PRO A 656 -21.54 -14.20 -11.90
CA PRO A 656 -21.62 -15.34 -10.97
C PRO A 656 -22.41 -16.53 -11.53
N GLY A 657 -21.81 -17.72 -11.48
CA GLY A 657 -22.41 -18.98 -11.94
C GLY A 657 -22.11 -19.37 -13.40
N TYR A 658 -21.29 -18.60 -14.12
CA TYR A 658 -20.80 -18.95 -15.45
C TYR A 658 -19.34 -19.47 -15.43
N VAL A 659 -18.98 -20.27 -16.42
CA VAL A 659 -17.59 -20.76 -16.57
C VAL A 659 -16.68 -19.58 -16.89
N GLY A 660 -15.55 -19.47 -16.19
CA GLY A 660 -14.67 -18.31 -16.23
C GLY A 660 -15.03 -17.20 -15.23
N TYR A 661 -15.92 -17.44 -14.25
CA TYR A 661 -16.22 -16.45 -13.20
C TYR A 661 -14.97 -16.01 -12.42
N ASP A 662 -14.05 -16.93 -12.13
CA ASP A 662 -12.80 -16.64 -11.42
C ASP A 662 -11.74 -15.92 -12.30
N GLU A 663 -11.94 -15.91 -13.62
CA GLU A 663 -11.08 -15.23 -14.59
C GLU A 663 -11.62 -13.83 -14.89
N GLY A 664 -10.91 -12.79 -14.44
CA GLY A 664 -11.27 -11.40 -14.71
C GLY A 664 -11.23 -11.06 -16.21
N GLY A 665 -12.04 -10.09 -16.64
CA GLY A 665 -12.20 -9.75 -18.06
C GLY A 665 -10.93 -9.25 -18.73
N GLN A 666 -10.76 -9.56 -20.02
CA GLN A 666 -9.57 -9.22 -20.80
C GLN A 666 -9.28 -7.70 -20.82
N LEU A 667 -10.31 -6.86 -20.83
CA LEU A 667 -10.17 -5.40 -20.75
C LEU A 667 -10.05 -4.92 -19.31
N THR A 668 -10.91 -5.41 -18.42
CA THR A 668 -10.97 -4.97 -17.01
C THR A 668 -9.70 -5.32 -16.24
N GLU A 669 -9.15 -6.53 -16.37
CA GLU A 669 -7.86 -6.90 -15.75
C GLU A 669 -6.66 -6.19 -16.41
N ALA A 670 -6.68 -5.95 -17.73
CA ALA A 670 -5.57 -5.27 -18.40
C ALA A 670 -5.45 -3.81 -17.94
N VAL A 671 -6.57 -3.08 -17.87
CA VAL A 671 -6.61 -1.70 -17.38
C VAL A 671 -6.41 -1.63 -15.86
N ARG A 672 -6.97 -2.56 -15.08
CA ARG A 672 -6.71 -2.65 -13.63
C ARG A 672 -5.22 -2.83 -13.31
N ARG A 673 -4.47 -3.55 -14.14
CA ARG A 673 -3.01 -3.75 -13.99
C ARG A 673 -2.17 -2.62 -14.60
N ARG A 674 -2.71 -1.85 -15.54
CA ARG A 674 -2.07 -0.68 -16.17
C ARG A 674 -3.11 0.43 -16.43
N PRO A 675 -3.50 1.21 -15.39
CA PRO A 675 -4.55 2.24 -15.51
C PRO A 675 -4.14 3.39 -16.44
N TYR A 676 -2.83 3.60 -16.61
CA TYR A 676 -2.21 4.54 -17.53
C TYR A 676 -1.83 3.77 -18.80
N SER A 677 -2.77 3.67 -19.74
CA SER A 677 -2.57 2.94 -20.99
C SER A 677 -3.47 3.42 -22.14
N VAL A 678 -3.04 3.15 -23.37
CA VAL A 678 -3.83 3.33 -24.58
C VAL A 678 -4.63 2.06 -24.85
N VAL A 679 -5.95 2.11 -24.70
CA VAL A 679 -6.86 1.01 -25.04
C VAL A 679 -7.19 1.12 -26.52
N LEU A 680 -6.65 0.19 -27.32
CA LEU A 680 -6.79 0.17 -28.78
C LEU A 680 -7.79 -0.91 -29.22
N LEU A 681 -8.99 -0.49 -29.58
CA LEU A 681 -10.07 -1.35 -30.07
C LEU A 681 -10.03 -1.39 -31.61
N ASP A 682 -9.51 -2.48 -32.17
CA ASP A 682 -9.25 -2.61 -33.61
C ASP A 682 -10.48 -3.19 -34.35
N GLU A 683 -10.81 -2.65 -35.53
CA GLU A 683 -11.96 -3.06 -36.37
C GLU A 683 -13.33 -2.99 -35.65
N VAL A 684 -13.62 -1.88 -34.96
CA VAL A 684 -14.83 -1.76 -34.11
C VAL A 684 -16.16 -1.96 -34.87
N GLU A 685 -16.20 -1.79 -36.20
CA GLU A 685 -17.37 -2.14 -37.01
C GLU A 685 -17.73 -3.64 -37.04
N LYS A 686 -16.93 -4.50 -36.39
CA LYS A 686 -17.17 -5.95 -36.23
C LYS A 686 -17.73 -6.35 -34.86
N ALA A 687 -17.73 -5.43 -33.90
CA ALA A 687 -18.18 -5.70 -32.53
C ALA A 687 -19.70 -6.00 -32.46
N HIS A 688 -20.09 -6.88 -31.53
CA HIS A 688 -21.50 -7.07 -31.18
C HIS A 688 -22.08 -5.79 -30.55
N PRO A 689 -23.35 -5.40 -30.82
CA PRO A 689 -23.93 -4.15 -30.31
C PRO A 689 -23.80 -3.92 -28.79
N GLU A 690 -23.83 -4.99 -27.99
CA GLU A 690 -23.69 -4.91 -26.52
C GLU A 690 -22.29 -4.46 -26.06
N VAL A 691 -21.27 -4.52 -26.91
CA VAL A 691 -19.94 -3.93 -26.63
C VAL A 691 -20.03 -2.41 -26.56
N PHE A 692 -20.84 -1.77 -27.41
CA PHE A 692 -21.00 -0.31 -27.38
C PHE A 692 -21.76 0.17 -26.14
N ASP A 693 -22.67 -0.64 -25.61
CA ASP A 693 -23.39 -0.31 -24.38
C ASP A 693 -22.44 -0.37 -23.14
N ILE A 694 -21.43 -1.26 -23.17
CA ILE A 694 -20.32 -1.29 -22.20
C ILE A 694 -19.37 -0.09 -22.38
N LEU A 695 -19.01 0.25 -23.62
CA LEU A 695 -18.12 1.37 -23.90
C LEU A 695 -18.75 2.73 -23.59
N LEU A 696 -20.08 2.85 -23.68
CA LEU A 696 -20.80 4.05 -23.21
C LEU A 696 -20.60 4.29 -21.71
N GLN A 697 -20.61 3.25 -20.86
CA GLN A 697 -20.29 3.41 -19.44
C GLN A 697 -18.87 3.95 -19.22
N VAL A 698 -17.89 3.45 -19.99
CA VAL A 698 -16.49 3.92 -19.92
C VAL A 698 -16.34 5.37 -20.42
N LEU A 699 -17.11 5.77 -21.44
CA LEU A 699 -17.08 7.12 -22.01
C LEU A 699 -17.85 8.17 -21.18
N ASP A 700 -18.78 7.73 -20.33
CA ASP A 700 -19.67 8.58 -19.53
C ASP A 700 -19.21 8.70 -18.08
N ASP A 701 -18.93 7.57 -17.41
CA ASP A 701 -18.59 7.50 -15.98
C ASP A 701 -17.08 7.27 -15.73
N GLY A 702 -16.28 7.09 -16.80
CA GLY A 702 -14.83 6.90 -16.72
C GLY A 702 -14.42 5.62 -15.99
N ARG A 703 -15.36 4.70 -15.75
CA ARG A 703 -15.22 3.53 -14.89
C ARG A 703 -16.03 2.36 -15.46
N LEU A 704 -15.59 1.14 -15.16
CA LEU A 704 -16.29 -0.07 -15.59
C LEU A 704 -16.36 -1.08 -14.45
N THR A 705 -17.55 -1.61 -14.18
CA THR A 705 -17.75 -2.69 -13.19
C THR A 705 -17.48 -4.04 -13.85
N ASP A 706 -16.60 -4.86 -13.27
CA ASP A 706 -16.28 -6.20 -13.75
C ASP A 706 -17.36 -7.25 -13.40
N GLY A 707 -17.23 -8.47 -13.95
CA GLY A 707 -18.15 -9.57 -13.66
C GLY A 707 -18.19 -10.04 -12.19
N GLN A 708 -17.23 -9.60 -11.36
CA GLN A 708 -17.12 -9.88 -9.93
C GLN A 708 -17.61 -8.69 -9.06
N GLY A 709 -18.07 -7.59 -9.67
CA GLY A 709 -18.58 -6.39 -8.99
C GLY A 709 -17.51 -5.35 -8.63
N ARG A 710 -16.23 -5.56 -9.00
CA ARG A 710 -15.17 -4.57 -8.77
C ARG A 710 -15.27 -3.44 -9.79
N THR A 711 -15.00 -2.21 -9.38
CA THR A 711 -14.95 -1.07 -10.30
C THR A 711 -13.52 -0.78 -10.72
N VAL A 712 -13.26 -0.79 -12.03
CA VAL A 712 -11.97 -0.46 -12.65
C VAL A 712 -12.02 0.98 -13.17
N ASP A 713 -10.96 1.74 -12.96
CA ASP A 713 -10.83 3.15 -13.36
C ASP A 713 -10.22 3.26 -14.77
N PHE A 714 -10.84 4.06 -15.63
CA PHE A 714 -10.45 4.34 -17.02
C PHE A 714 -10.11 5.82 -17.25
N ARG A 715 -10.23 6.70 -16.25
CA ARG A 715 -10.03 8.16 -16.39
C ARG A 715 -8.62 8.51 -16.87
N ASN A 716 -7.64 7.69 -16.49
CA ASN A 716 -6.24 7.79 -16.93
C ASN A 716 -5.91 7.03 -18.24
N THR A 717 -6.91 6.42 -18.91
CA THR A 717 -6.72 5.72 -20.19
C THR A 717 -7.00 6.61 -21.41
N LEU A 718 -6.43 6.23 -22.54
CA LEU A 718 -6.75 6.77 -23.86
C LEU A 718 -7.49 5.73 -24.69
N LEU A 719 -8.77 5.98 -24.99
CA LEU A 719 -9.62 5.03 -25.70
C LEU A 719 -9.60 5.32 -27.21
N ILE A 720 -8.86 4.51 -27.96
CA ILE A 720 -8.71 4.64 -29.41
C ILE A 720 -9.44 3.50 -30.09
N LEU A 721 -10.46 3.81 -30.89
CA LEU A 721 -11.19 2.85 -31.71
C LEU A 721 -10.75 3.01 -33.17
N THR A 722 -10.36 1.92 -33.85
CA THR A 722 -10.09 1.95 -35.29
C THR A 722 -11.30 1.45 -36.06
N SER A 723 -11.56 2.06 -37.22
CA SER A 723 -12.53 1.52 -38.16
C SER A 723 -12.08 1.73 -39.60
N ASN A 724 -12.34 0.75 -40.47
CA ASN A 724 -12.00 0.81 -41.89
C ASN A 724 -13.22 1.20 -42.76
N LEU A 725 -14.34 1.56 -42.12
CA LEU A 725 -15.53 2.13 -42.76
C LEU A 725 -15.18 3.39 -43.58
N GLY A 726 -15.84 3.55 -44.73
CA GLY A 726 -15.66 4.70 -45.62
C GLY A 726 -14.33 4.77 -46.37
N SER A 727 -13.33 3.93 -46.04
CA SER A 727 -11.97 3.95 -46.62
C SER A 727 -11.93 3.94 -48.15
N GLN A 728 -12.89 3.26 -48.80
CA GLN A 728 -13.04 3.23 -50.26
C GLN A 728 -13.24 4.61 -50.90
N TYR A 729 -13.81 5.58 -50.18
CA TYR A 729 -14.01 6.96 -50.68
C TYR A 729 -12.76 7.82 -50.49
N LEU A 730 -12.01 7.63 -49.40
CA LEU A 730 -10.79 8.39 -49.12
C LEU A 730 -9.69 8.16 -50.18
N VAL A 731 -9.64 6.94 -50.74
CA VAL A 731 -8.70 6.53 -51.80
C VAL A 731 -9.22 6.88 -53.21
N ASP A 732 -10.46 7.34 -53.37
CA ASP A 732 -11.02 7.69 -54.68
C ASP A 732 -10.42 9.02 -55.20
N PRO A 733 -9.69 9.02 -56.34
CA PRO A 733 -9.07 10.22 -56.90
C PRO A 733 -10.06 11.12 -57.66
N THR A 734 -11.34 10.77 -57.73
CA THR A 734 -12.38 11.54 -58.42
C THR A 734 -13.23 12.42 -57.48
N LEU A 735 -13.09 12.23 -56.17
CA LEU A 735 -13.75 13.03 -55.14
C LEU A 735 -12.81 14.12 -54.60
N ASP A 736 -13.35 15.29 -54.26
CA ASP A 736 -12.64 16.29 -53.45
C ASP A 736 -12.73 15.95 -51.95
N GLU A 737 -11.87 16.55 -51.13
CA GLU A 737 -11.77 16.21 -49.71
C GLU A 737 -13.06 16.51 -48.93
N ALA A 738 -13.86 17.50 -49.37
CA ALA A 738 -15.16 17.79 -48.77
C ALA A 738 -16.17 16.66 -49.05
N ALA A 739 -16.28 16.20 -50.30
CA ALA A 739 -17.13 15.09 -50.68
C ALA A 739 -16.67 13.77 -50.05
N LYS A 740 -15.36 13.50 -49.98
CA LYS A 740 -14.80 12.34 -49.27
C LYS A 740 -15.24 12.32 -47.81
N HIS A 741 -15.04 13.43 -47.09
CA HIS A 741 -15.45 13.59 -45.70
C HIS A 741 -16.97 13.40 -45.52
N GLU A 742 -17.80 13.94 -46.41
CA GLU A 742 -19.26 13.77 -46.33
C GLU A 742 -19.67 12.30 -46.52
N GLN A 743 -19.13 11.62 -47.54
CA GLN A 743 -19.43 10.21 -47.82
C GLN A 743 -18.98 9.28 -46.68
N VAL A 744 -17.77 9.49 -46.14
CA VAL A 744 -17.26 8.76 -44.96
C VAL A 744 -18.19 8.95 -43.77
N MET A 745 -18.54 10.19 -43.43
CA MET A 745 -19.41 10.48 -42.29
C MET A 745 -20.85 9.97 -42.50
N GLY A 746 -21.33 9.87 -43.74
CA GLY A 746 -22.58 9.19 -44.07
C GLY A 746 -22.57 7.70 -43.71
N VAL A 747 -21.47 6.99 -43.98
CA VAL A 747 -21.30 5.59 -43.57
C VAL A 747 -21.19 5.46 -42.04
N VAL A 748 -20.39 6.31 -41.39
CA VAL A 748 -20.18 6.30 -39.93
C VAL A 748 -21.51 6.51 -39.18
N ARG A 749 -22.32 7.48 -39.59
CA ARG A 749 -23.67 7.74 -39.04
C ARG A 749 -24.70 6.64 -39.34
N THR A 750 -24.40 5.73 -40.27
CA THR A 750 -25.23 4.55 -40.58
C THR A 750 -24.80 3.33 -39.76
N ALA A 751 -23.50 3.23 -39.42
CA ALA A 751 -22.94 2.10 -38.68
C ALA A 751 -23.06 2.24 -37.15
N PHE A 752 -22.92 3.45 -36.60
CA PHE A 752 -22.91 3.70 -35.16
C PHE A 752 -24.10 4.54 -34.70
N LYS A 753 -24.59 4.30 -33.47
CA LYS A 753 -25.63 5.13 -32.83
C LYS A 753 -25.12 6.57 -32.69
N PRO A 754 -25.94 7.62 -32.94
CA PRO A 754 -25.56 9.01 -32.66
C PRO A 754 -25.17 9.24 -31.19
N GLU A 755 -25.80 8.50 -30.28
CA GLU A 755 -25.48 8.49 -28.84
C GLU A 755 -23.99 8.19 -28.60
N PHE A 756 -23.46 7.13 -29.22
CA PHE A 756 -22.05 6.76 -29.11
C PHE A 756 -21.11 7.79 -29.75
N LEU A 757 -21.45 8.28 -30.96
CA LEU A 757 -20.64 9.28 -31.66
C LEU A 757 -20.54 10.61 -30.90
N ASN A 758 -21.57 10.99 -30.14
CA ASN A 758 -21.59 12.20 -29.32
C ASN A 758 -20.85 12.06 -27.97
N ARG A 759 -20.33 10.86 -27.65
CA ARG A 759 -19.53 10.60 -26.44
C ARG A 759 -18.03 10.43 -26.72
N LEU A 760 -17.63 10.50 -28.00
CA LEU A 760 -16.24 10.61 -28.42
C LEU A 760 -15.80 12.07 -28.39
N ASP A 761 -14.54 12.33 -28.03
CA ASP A 761 -14.01 13.69 -27.98
C ASP A 761 -13.62 14.22 -29.37
N GLU A 762 -13.12 13.35 -30.26
CA GLU A 762 -12.89 13.65 -31.69
C GLU A 762 -13.10 12.42 -32.60
N ILE A 763 -13.53 12.66 -33.85
CA ILE A 763 -13.57 11.66 -34.92
C ILE A 763 -12.51 12.02 -35.96
N VAL A 764 -11.47 11.19 -36.05
CA VAL A 764 -10.23 11.51 -36.78
C VAL A 764 -10.13 10.67 -38.05
N MET A 765 -10.05 11.34 -39.20
CA MET A 765 -9.78 10.69 -40.49
C MET A 765 -8.29 10.70 -40.79
N PHE A 766 -7.80 9.61 -41.38
CA PHE A 766 -6.42 9.43 -41.83
C PHE A 766 -6.36 9.43 -43.35
N ASP A 767 -5.44 10.22 -43.90
CA ASP A 767 -5.27 10.44 -45.32
C ASP A 767 -4.48 9.30 -45.98
N ALA A 768 -4.61 9.18 -47.31
CA ALA A 768 -3.81 8.24 -48.10
C ALA A 768 -2.37 8.73 -48.25
N LEU A 769 -1.40 7.92 -47.85
CA LEU A 769 0.03 8.26 -47.89
C LEU A 769 0.52 8.57 -49.32
N THR A 770 1.28 9.66 -49.47
CA THR A 770 1.90 10.06 -50.74
C THR A 770 3.21 9.29 -51.00
N PRO A 771 3.75 9.30 -52.24
CA PRO A 771 5.06 8.73 -52.54
C PRO A 771 6.21 9.31 -51.71
N ASP A 772 6.11 10.59 -51.32
CA ASP A 772 7.12 11.27 -50.51
C ASP A 772 7.02 10.83 -49.03
N ASP A 773 5.80 10.69 -48.49
CA ASP A 773 5.57 10.10 -47.16
C ASP A 773 6.15 8.68 -47.07
N LEU A 774 5.87 7.86 -48.09
CA LEU A 774 6.36 6.49 -48.19
C LEU A 774 7.89 6.43 -48.28
N THR A 775 8.53 7.41 -48.92
CA THR A 775 9.99 7.53 -48.98
C THR A 775 10.56 7.84 -47.58
N HIS A 776 9.93 8.76 -46.84
CA HIS A 776 10.33 9.06 -45.45
C HIS A 776 10.13 7.84 -44.52
N ILE A 777 9.04 7.08 -44.71
CA ILE A 777 8.78 5.83 -43.97
C ILE A 777 9.82 4.74 -44.31
N VAL A 778 10.36 4.69 -45.53
CA VAL A 778 11.54 3.84 -45.83
C VAL A 778 12.74 4.28 -44.99
N ASP A 779 13.04 5.58 -44.94
CA ASP A 779 14.22 6.10 -44.23
C ASP A 779 14.13 5.88 -42.71
N LEU A 780 12.95 6.03 -42.09
CA LEU A 780 12.72 5.63 -40.68
C LEU A 780 12.97 4.13 -40.45
N GLN A 781 12.52 3.27 -41.39
CA GLN A 781 12.76 1.82 -41.28
C GLN A 781 14.23 1.42 -41.49
N LEU A 782 14.98 2.20 -42.26
CA LEU A 782 16.42 2.03 -42.45
C LEU A 782 17.22 2.53 -41.25
N GLY A 783 16.91 3.70 -40.69
CA GLY A 783 17.51 4.19 -39.44
C GLY A 783 17.31 3.18 -38.30
N ALA A 784 16.07 2.70 -38.13
CA ALA A 784 15.75 1.63 -37.18
C ALA A 784 16.41 0.28 -37.51
N PHE A 785 17.03 0.09 -38.68
CA PHE A 785 17.84 -1.09 -39.03
C PHE A 785 19.32 -0.86 -38.73
N ASP A 786 19.87 0.31 -39.07
CA ASP A 786 21.24 0.73 -38.70
C ASP A 786 21.44 0.77 -37.17
N SER A 787 20.48 1.27 -36.39
CA SER A 787 20.56 1.24 -34.92
C SER A 787 20.68 -0.18 -34.34
N ARG A 788 20.18 -1.21 -35.04
CA ARG A 788 20.34 -2.63 -34.67
C ARG A 788 21.66 -3.24 -35.13
N LEU A 789 22.39 -2.57 -36.02
CA LEU A 789 23.70 -2.97 -36.55
C LEU A 789 24.86 -2.18 -35.93
N ALA A 790 24.59 -1.03 -35.33
CA ALA A 790 25.56 -0.18 -34.65
C ALA A 790 26.47 -0.92 -33.62
N PRO A 791 26.00 -1.89 -32.80
CA PRO A 791 26.87 -2.67 -31.91
C PRO A 791 27.96 -3.46 -32.64
N ARG A 792 27.72 -3.83 -33.91
CA ARG A 792 28.69 -4.48 -34.82
C ARG A 792 29.44 -3.49 -35.71
N ARG A 793 29.22 -2.18 -35.54
CA ARG A 793 29.79 -1.10 -36.37
C ARG A 793 29.51 -1.25 -37.88
N ILE A 794 28.47 -1.99 -38.25
CA ILE A 794 28.02 -2.15 -39.64
C ILE A 794 27.06 -1.01 -39.97
N THR A 795 27.17 -0.47 -41.17
CA THR A 795 26.37 0.68 -41.67
C THR A 795 25.81 0.38 -43.06
N VAL A 796 24.54 0.73 -43.33
CA VAL A 796 23.82 0.29 -44.54
C VAL A 796 23.34 1.49 -45.38
N GLY A 797 24.26 2.16 -46.06
CA GLY A 797 23.93 3.29 -46.94
C GLY A 797 23.08 2.86 -48.15
N VAL A 798 21.80 3.24 -48.16
CA VAL A 798 20.84 2.92 -49.25
C VAL A 798 20.70 4.09 -50.23
N THR A 799 21.01 3.86 -51.51
CA THR A 799 20.87 4.86 -52.57
C THR A 799 19.41 5.22 -52.87
N ASP A 800 19.13 6.46 -53.28
CA ASP A 800 17.75 6.92 -53.57
C ASP A 800 17.06 6.11 -54.69
N ALA A 801 17.82 5.63 -55.68
CA ALA A 801 17.31 4.73 -56.73
C ALA A 801 16.89 3.34 -56.20
N ALA A 802 17.32 2.97 -54.99
CA ALA A 802 16.85 1.80 -54.26
C ALA A 802 15.68 2.16 -53.31
N LYS A 803 15.69 3.34 -52.66
CA LYS A 803 14.54 3.86 -51.89
C LYS A 803 13.29 3.97 -52.76
N ALA A 804 13.40 4.63 -53.91
CA ALA A 804 12.32 4.75 -54.89
C ALA A 804 11.81 3.38 -55.37
N TRP A 805 12.70 2.38 -55.53
CA TRP A 805 12.28 1.02 -55.88
C TRP A 805 11.52 0.31 -54.73
N LEU A 806 11.91 0.54 -53.48
CA LEU A 806 11.18 0.05 -52.31
C LEU A 806 9.78 0.66 -52.22
N VAL A 807 9.62 1.95 -52.57
CA VAL A 807 8.31 2.60 -52.66
C VAL A 807 7.50 2.07 -53.85
N GLU A 808 8.06 2.04 -55.07
CA GLU A 808 7.44 1.47 -56.29
C GLU A 808 6.91 0.05 -56.08
N THR A 809 7.59 -0.77 -55.26
CA THR A 809 7.31 -2.21 -55.09
C THR A 809 6.62 -2.54 -53.76
N GLY A 810 6.65 -1.61 -52.79
CA GLY A 810 6.13 -1.80 -51.43
C GLY A 810 4.86 -1.03 -51.11
N TYR A 811 4.42 -0.14 -52.00
CA TYR A 811 3.14 0.57 -51.91
C TYR A 811 1.97 -0.27 -52.42
N ASP A 812 0.86 -0.24 -51.69
CA ASP A 812 -0.43 -0.79 -52.10
C ASP A 812 -1.54 0.20 -51.66
N PRO A 813 -2.40 0.72 -52.56
CA PRO A 813 -3.44 1.69 -52.19
C PRO A 813 -4.47 1.22 -51.15
N LEU A 814 -4.62 -0.09 -50.94
CA LEU A 814 -5.55 -0.68 -49.95
C LEU A 814 -4.85 -1.03 -48.62
N TYR A 815 -3.56 -1.37 -48.67
CA TYR A 815 -2.76 -1.81 -47.53
C TYR A 815 -1.69 -0.81 -47.04
N GLY A 816 -1.57 0.36 -47.68
CA GLY A 816 -0.69 1.45 -47.27
C GLY A 816 0.78 1.04 -47.21
N ALA A 817 1.48 1.45 -46.15
CA ALA A 817 2.88 1.10 -45.91
C ALA A 817 3.07 -0.32 -45.31
N ARG A 818 2.01 -1.12 -45.15
CA ARG A 818 2.07 -2.45 -44.50
C ARG A 818 2.93 -3.48 -45.27
N PRO A 819 3.00 -3.49 -46.62
CA PRO A 819 3.91 -4.39 -47.35
C PRO A 819 5.38 -3.94 -47.24
N LEU A 820 5.62 -2.62 -47.19
CA LEU A 820 6.95 -1.97 -47.20
C LEU A 820 7.92 -2.58 -46.17
N ARG A 821 7.47 -2.76 -44.91
CA ARG A 821 8.30 -3.34 -43.83
C ARG A 821 8.73 -4.78 -44.11
N ARG A 822 7.89 -5.58 -44.76
CA ARG A 822 8.24 -6.95 -45.21
C ARG A 822 9.17 -6.92 -46.41
N LEU A 823 9.03 -5.94 -47.30
CA LEU A 823 9.91 -5.74 -48.44
C LEU A 823 11.33 -5.34 -48.00
N VAL A 824 11.47 -4.36 -47.11
CA VAL A 824 12.78 -3.96 -46.53
C VAL A 824 13.45 -5.16 -45.85
N GLN A 825 12.71 -5.90 -45.01
CA GLN A 825 13.24 -7.08 -44.33
C GLN A 825 13.71 -8.16 -45.31
N SER A 826 12.93 -8.51 -46.33
CA SER A 826 13.27 -9.59 -47.27
C SER A 826 14.25 -9.20 -48.39
N ALA A 827 14.28 -7.92 -48.79
CA ALA A 827 15.17 -7.41 -49.83
C ALA A 827 16.57 -7.06 -49.30
N ILE A 828 16.66 -6.51 -48.07
CA ILE A 828 17.90 -6.08 -47.44
C ILE A 828 18.27 -7.01 -46.28
N GLY A 829 17.40 -7.13 -45.26
CA GLY A 829 17.69 -7.86 -44.02
C GLY A 829 18.07 -9.34 -44.23
N ASP A 830 17.21 -10.11 -44.89
CA ASP A 830 17.42 -11.54 -45.19
C ASP A 830 18.64 -11.82 -46.07
N ARG A 831 19.16 -10.80 -46.78
CA ARG A 831 20.39 -10.90 -47.57
C ARG A 831 21.60 -10.59 -46.71
N LEU A 832 21.58 -9.47 -45.97
CA LEU A 832 22.66 -9.10 -45.05
C LEU A 832 22.89 -10.20 -44.00
N ALA A 833 21.83 -10.79 -43.47
CA ALA A 833 21.91 -11.93 -42.55
C ALA A 833 22.67 -13.14 -43.15
N ARG A 834 22.45 -13.46 -44.43
CA ARG A 834 23.19 -14.53 -45.12
C ARG A 834 24.65 -14.17 -45.35
N MET A 835 24.92 -12.91 -45.72
CA MET A 835 26.28 -12.43 -45.94
C MET A 835 27.10 -12.40 -44.64
N LEU A 836 26.48 -12.04 -43.52
CA LEU A 836 27.08 -12.10 -42.18
C LEU A 836 27.36 -13.55 -41.73
N ILE A 837 26.38 -14.45 -41.87
CA ILE A 837 26.56 -15.87 -41.52
C ILE A 837 27.58 -16.56 -42.46
N GLY A 838 27.68 -16.12 -43.71
CA GLY A 838 28.65 -16.60 -44.69
C GLY A 838 30.06 -16.00 -44.58
N GLY A 839 30.26 -14.98 -43.74
CA GLY A 839 31.54 -14.24 -43.63
C GLY A 839 31.85 -13.35 -44.84
N GLU A 840 30.87 -13.03 -45.68
CA GLU A 840 30.98 -12.09 -46.81
C GLU A 840 30.91 -10.61 -46.36
N VAL A 841 30.34 -10.37 -45.17
CA VAL A 841 30.37 -9.08 -44.47
C VAL A 841 30.94 -9.31 -43.07
N VAL A 842 31.82 -8.41 -42.64
CA VAL A 842 32.42 -8.41 -41.30
C VAL A 842 31.98 -7.20 -40.48
N ASP A 843 32.10 -7.30 -39.16
CA ASP A 843 31.84 -6.19 -38.24
C ASP A 843 32.78 -4.99 -38.56
N GLY A 844 32.26 -3.76 -38.53
CA GLY A 844 32.95 -2.53 -38.98
C GLY A 844 32.82 -2.19 -40.46
N GLN A 845 32.13 -3.00 -41.27
CA GLN A 845 32.02 -2.80 -42.72
C GLN A 845 30.77 -1.98 -43.13
N HIS A 846 30.95 -1.04 -44.06
CA HIS A 846 29.86 -0.33 -44.73
C HIS A 846 29.33 -1.14 -45.93
N VAL A 847 28.00 -1.28 -46.03
CA VAL A 847 27.30 -2.08 -47.05
C VAL A 847 26.33 -1.20 -47.84
N THR A 848 26.28 -1.35 -49.16
CA THR A 848 25.45 -0.52 -50.05
C THR A 848 24.56 -1.39 -50.96
N PRO A 849 23.27 -1.58 -50.64
CA PRO A 849 22.36 -2.32 -51.51
C PRO A 849 22.01 -1.52 -52.77
N LEU A 850 22.35 -2.08 -53.94
CA LEU A 850 22.13 -1.45 -55.26
C LEU A 850 21.01 -2.14 -56.05
N ARG A 851 20.17 -1.34 -56.74
CA ARG A 851 19.15 -1.84 -57.69
C ARG A 851 19.82 -2.50 -58.89
N ARG A 852 19.75 -3.83 -59.00
CA ARG A 852 20.36 -4.60 -60.10
C ARG A 852 19.59 -4.40 -61.43
N THR A 853 19.92 -3.35 -62.16
CA THR A 853 19.36 -3.06 -63.49
C THR A 853 19.76 -4.13 -64.52
N THR A 854 18.79 -4.86 -65.05
CA THR A 854 19.01 -5.98 -65.98
C THR A 854 19.22 -5.53 -67.44
N ARG A 855 20.45 -5.13 -67.80
CA ARG A 855 20.88 -5.06 -69.21
C ARG A 855 22.33 -5.56 -69.43
N ARG A 856 22.42 -6.70 -70.14
CA ARG A 856 23.58 -7.27 -70.88
C ARG A 856 24.91 -7.50 -70.14
N SER A 857 25.11 -8.77 -69.77
CA SER A 857 26.21 -9.63 -70.28
C SER A 857 27.53 -8.98 -70.78
N SER A 858 28.50 -8.80 -69.88
CA SER A 858 29.91 -9.21 -70.09
C SER A 858 30.65 -9.27 -68.74
N SER A 859 31.81 -9.92 -68.71
CA SER A 859 32.66 -10.11 -67.52
C SER A 859 33.57 -8.92 -67.23
N VAL A 860 33.79 -8.58 -65.94
CA VAL A 860 35.11 -8.43 -65.25
C VAL A 860 34.96 -7.71 -63.90
N ALA A 861 35.75 -8.18 -62.91
CA ALA A 861 36.19 -7.60 -61.63
C ALA A 861 35.37 -6.48 -60.92
N ALA A 862 35.16 -6.69 -59.61
CA ALA A 862 34.95 -5.59 -58.67
C ALA A 862 36.23 -4.77 -58.49
N ARG A 863 36.09 -3.44 -58.31
CA ARG A 863 37.18 -2.55 -57.90
C ARG A 863 37.00 -2.16 -56.44
N ALA A 864 37.95 -2.53 -55.59
CA ALA A 864 38.21 -1.78 -54.36
C ALA A 864 39.06 -0.55 -54.71
N GLN A 865 38.79 0.59 -54.08
CA GLN A 865 39.68 1.76 -54.12
C GLN A 865 40.34 1.87 -52.74
N GLY A 866 41.62 1.49 -52.66
CA GLY A 866 42.47 1.78 -51.51
C GLY A 866 43.26 3.06 -51.75
N LEU A 867 43.46 3.85 -50.69
CA LEU A 867 44.42 4.94 -50.66
C LEU A 867 45.82 4.38 -50.35
N SER A 868 46.85 5.04 -50.87
CA SER A 868 48.22 4.52 -50.95
C SER A 868 49.14 4.96 -49.80
N GLY A 869 50.02 4.06 -49.39
CA GLY A 869 51.29 4.31 -48.70
C GLY A 869 52.36 3.39 -49.29
N GLU A 870 53.61 3.82 -49.34
CA GLU A 870 54.71 3.18 -50.08
C GLU A 870 55.76 2.53 -49.15
N ASP A 871 56.77 1.88 -49.77
CA ASP A 871 58.03 1.36 -49.19
C ASP A 871 57.95 0.11 -48.25
N ASP A 872 58.83 -0.91 -48.35
CA ASP A 872 59.82 -1.26 -49.39
C ASP A 872 60.10 -2.82 -49.40
N ARG A 873 61.02 -3.26 -50.28
CA ARG A 873 61.73 -4.57 -50.45
C ARG A 873 61.92 -5.50 -49.23
N ALA A 874 62.27 -6.79 -49.34
CA ALA A 874 62.22 -7.87 -50.36
C ALA A 874 62.92 -9.16 -49.80
N GLU A 875 62.82 -10.31 -50.49
CA GLU A 875 63.58 -11.57 -50.30
C GLU A 875 63.25 -12.46 -49.05
N GLN A 876 62.76 -13.71 -49.21
CA GLN A 876 63.43 -15.04 -49.39
C GLN A 876 63.99 -15.69 -48.08
N ALA A 877 63.89 -17.00 -47.80
CA ALA A 877 63.10 -18.12 -48.37
C ALA A 877 63.17 -19.42 -47.49
N ALA A 878 62.24 -20.38 -47.74
CA ALA A 878 62.32 -21.83 -47.40
C ALA A 878 62.26 -22.23 -45.88
N CYS A 879 62.05 -23.50 -45.45
CA CYS A 879 61.76 -24.77 -46.14
C CYS A 879 60.99 -25.80 -45.25
N GLU A 880 60.23 -26.73 -45.88
CA GLU A 880 59.97 -28.14 -45.46
C GLU A 880 59.33 -28.50 -44.08
N SER A 881 58.60 -29.63 -43.86
CA SER A 881 58.25 -30.80 -44.70
C SER A 881 56.88 -31.48 -44.31
N ARG A 882 56.58 -32.67 -44.88
CA ARG A 882 55.30 -33.46 -44.88
C ARG A 882 55.49 -34.88 -44.27
N PRO A 883 54.52 -35.84 -44.26
CA PRO A 883 53.05 -35.85 -44.49
C PRO A 883 52.30 -36.36 -43.20
N ARG A 884 51.12 -37.03 -43.09
CA ARG A 884 50.06 -37.74 -43.90
C ARG A 884 48.68 -37.48 -43.19
N ARG A 885 47.43 -37.73 -43.65
CA ARG A 885 46.72 -38.61 -44.64
C ARG A 885 46.52 -40.10 -44.26
N PRO A 886 45.39 -40.76 -44.64
CA PRO A 886 43.97 -40.30 -44.74
C PRO A 886 42.90 -41.38 -44.37
N VAL A 887 41.59 -41.09 -44.58
CA VAL A 887 40.41 -41.96 -44.93
C VAL A 887 39.12 -41.19 -44.53
N GLY A 888 37.94 -41.22 -45.16
CA GLY A 888 37.43 -41.81 -46.43
C GLY A 888 35.88 -41.94 -46.34
N ALA A 889 35.07 -41.07 -46.96
CA ALA A 889 34.53 -41.16 -48.33
C ALA A 889 33.29 -42.08 -48.56
N GLY A 890 32.09 -41.48 -48.62
CA GLY A 890 30.78 -42.05 -49.06
C GLY A 890 29.64 -41.09 -48.64
N ARG A 891 28.63 -40.66 -49.42
CA ARG A 891 27.73 -41.25 -50.44
C ARG A 891 26.78 -42.33 -49.87
N VAL A 892 25.44 -42.30 -50.07
CA VAL A 892 24.55 -41.30 -50.74
C VAL A 892 23.05 -41.51 -50.39
N ALA A 893 22.22 -40.46 -50.54
CA ALA A 893 20.74 -40.45 -50.73
C ALA A 893 19.72 -40.90 -49.65
N VAL A 894 18.72 -40.01 -49.45
CA VAL A 894 17.24 -40.20 -49.47
C VAL A 894 16.60 -41.36 -48.67
N GLY A 895 15.70 -41.00 -47.74
CA GLY A 895 14.66 -41.87 -47.17
C GLY A 895 13.81 -41.11 -46.14
N ALA A 896 12.51 -41.39 -46.04
CA ALA A 896 11.59 -40.62 -45.19
C ALA A 896 10.72 -41.48 -44.24
N ALA A 897 10.23 -40.82 -43.20
CA ALA A 897 8.97 -41.04 -42.47
C ALA A 897 8.95 -41.80 -41.12
N HIS A 898 8.10 -41.21 -40.25
CA HIS A 898 7.29 -41.79 -39.16
C HIS A 898 7.85 -42.16 -37.77
N ARG A 899 7.29 -41.43 -36.78
CA ARG A 899 6.60 -41.89 -35.54
C ARG A 899 7.33 -42.86 -34.59
N GLY A 900 7.37 -42.46 -33.31
CA GLY A 900 7.36 -43.38 -32.17
C GLY A 900 8.01 -42.79 -30.92
N ALA A 901 7.32 -42.82 -29.78
CA ALA A 901 7.88 -42.41 -28.49
C ALA A 901 7.79 -43.57 -27.48
N ALA A 902 8.82 -43.76 -26.67
CA ALA A 902 8.80 -44.52 -25.41
C ALA A 902 10.09 -44.23 -24.60
N GLN A 903 10.04 -44.46 -23.28
CA GLN A 903 11.15 -44.24 -22.33
C GLN A 903 11.87 -45.54 -21.98
N ARG A 904 13.16 -45.41 -21.59
CA ARG A 904 13.97 -46.16 -20.59
C ARG A 904 15.46 -45.99 -20.95
N ASP A 905 16.37 -45.49 -20.11
CA ASP A 905 16.75 -45.75 -18.70
C ASP A 905 18.06 -46.59 -18.65
N GLU A 906 18.94 -46.27 -17.69
CA GLU A 906 20.19 -46.98 -17.31
C GLU A 906 21.39 -46.88 -18.31
N GLN A 907 22.67 -46.80 -17.90
CA GLN A 907 23.31 -46.63 -16.58
C GLN A 907 24.79 -46.13 -16.70
N GLU A 908 25.50 -46.03 -15.55
CA GLU A 908 26.96 -45.86 -15.32
C GLU A 908 27.57 -44.43 -15.13
N GLY A 909 28.58 -44.33 -14.24
CA GLY A 909 29.45 -43.15 -14.07
C GLY A 909 29.62 -42.62 -12.62
N THR A 910 30.36 -43.31 -11.75
CA THR A 910 30.63 -42.88 -10.36
C THR A 910 31.86 -41.96 -10.19
N GLY A 911 31.84 -41.10 -9.16
CA GLY A 911 33.00 -40.33 -8.67
C GLY A 911 32.66 -39.63 -7.34
N ALA A 912 33.55 -39.68 -6.33
CA ALA A 912 33.25 -39.32 -4.94
C ALA A 912 34.11 -38.15 -4.40
N ARG A 913 33.81 -37.70 -3.16
CA ARG A 913 34.47 -36.60 -2.43
C ARG A 913 35.18 -37.11 -1.17
N GLU A 914 36.30 -36.47 -0.83
CA GLU A 914 36.90 -36.17 0.50
C GLU A 914 38.21 -35.38 0.21
N GLU A 915 38.92 -34.68 1.10
CA GLU A 915 39.08 -34.71 2.58
C GLU A 915 38.96 -33.26 3.16
N GLY A 916 38.96 -32.97 4.48
CA GLY A 916 39.06 -33.76 5.74
C GLY A 916 38.15 -33.11 6.83
N GLU A 917 38.49 -32.74 8.08
CA GLU A 917 39.50 -33.07 9.13
C GLU A 917 39.54 -31.84 10.10
N GLU A 918 39.50 -31.84 11.44
CA GLU A 918 38.98 -32.69 12.54
C GLU A 918 38.39 -31.68 13.60
N ASP A 919 37.84 -31.96 14.80
CA ASP A 919 37.69 -33.10 15.72
C ASP A 919 36.21 -33.17 16.19
N ASP A 920 35.89 -34.24 16.91
CA ASP A 920 34.58 -34.63 17.47
C ASP A 920 34.37 -33.99 18.87
N ARG A 921 33.21 -34.07 19.55
CA ARG A 921 32.83 -35.15 20.49
C ARG A 921 31.53 -34.79 21.25
N SER A 922 30.68 -35.73 21.68
CA SER A 922 30.50 -37.15 21.28
C SER A 922 29.13 -37.72 21.77
N HIS A 923 28.78 -38.92 21.29
CA HIS A 923 27.60 -39.78 21.55
C HIS A 923 27.38 -40.22 23.04
N PRO A 924 26.25 -40.89 23.50
CA PRO A 924 25.60 -42.06 22.83
C PRO A 924 24.12 -42.53 23.12
N ARG A 925 23.50 -43.14 22.09
CA ARG A 925 22.81 -44.49 22.06
C ARG A 925 21.39 -44.81 22.64
N GLN A 926 20.62 -45.48 21.75
CA GLN A 926 19.89 -46.79 21.88
C GLN A 926 18.45 -46.92 22.48
N ALA A 927 17.48 -47.02 21.55
CA ALA A 927 16.69 -48.23 21.19
C ALA A 927 15.94 -49.10 22.23
N SER A 928 14.70 -49.50 21.89
CA SER A 928 14.21 -50.89 22.08
C SER A 928 12.96 -51.23 21.23
N VAL A 929 12.71 -52.53 21.03
CA VAL A 929 11.54 -53.14 20.35
C VAL A 929 11.13 -54.39 21.15
N PRO A 930 9.87 -54.84 21.14
CA PRO A 930 9.65 -56.24 20.73
C PRO A 930 8.35 -56.51 19.92
N ARG A 931 8.35 -57.63 19.19
CA ARG A 931 7.22 -58.19 18.41
C ARG A 931 6.53 -59.35 19.15
N ARG A 932 5.25 -59.64 18.87
CA ARG A 932 4.58 -60.97 18.71
C ARG A 932 3.03 -60.82 18.69
N SER A 933 2.18 -61.74 18.20
CA SER A 933 2.26 -62.68 17.06
C SER A 933 0.95 -63.49 16.89
N ARG A 934 0.47 -63.68 15.64
CA ARG A 934 -0.46 -64.75 15.14
C ARG A 934 -1.85 -64.96 15.80
N CYS A 935 -2.94 -64.89 15.02
CA CYS A 935 -3.75 -66.06 14.57
C CYS A 935 -5.18 -65.72 14.05
N GLY A 936 -5.59 -66.30 12.91
CA GLY A 936 -6.78 -67.18 12.89
C GLY A 936 -8.13 -66.77 12.24
N VAL A 937 -8.27 -67.06 10.93
CA VAL A 937 -9.45 -67.70 10.28
C VAL A 937 -10.84 -67.00 10.20
N GLY A 938 -11.35 -66.87 8.95
CA GLY A 938 -12.78 -66.96 8.59
C GLY A 938 -13.44 -65.68 8.05
N GLY A 939 -14.10 -65.64 6.88
CA GLY A 939 -14.17 -66.62 5.77
C GLY A 939 -15.26 -66.30 4.73
N THR A 940 -15.03 -66.64 3.44
CA THR A 940 -15.97 -66.56 2.26
C THR A 940 -16.51 -65.14 1.92
N GLY A 941 -16.82 -64.72 0.68
CA GLY A 941 -17.02 -65.32 -0.66
C GLY A 941 -18.17 -64.52 -1.34
N GLU A 942 -18.33 -64.32 -2.66
CA GLU A 942 -17.62 -64.77 -3.87
C GLU A 942 -17.82 -63.81 -5.07
N GLN A 943 -16.75 -63.63 -5.87
CA GLN A 943 -16.67 -63.77 -7.35
C GLN A 943 -17.37 -62.85 -8.41
N LEU A 944 -16.50 -62.27 -9.26
CA LEU A 944 -16.48 -62.24 -10.76
C LEU A 944 -17.33 -61.26 -11.64
N ARG A 945 -16.58 -60.29 -12.20
CA ARG A 945 -16.32 -60.06 -13.67
C ARG A 945 -17.25 -59.21 -14.59
N ARG A 946 -16.54 -58.38 -15.40
CA ARG A 946 -16.81 -57.90 -16.80
C ARG A 946 -18.07 -57.02 -16.99
N GLY A 947 -18.00 -55.79 -17.52
CA GLY A 947 -17.15 -55.26 -18.59
C GLY A 947 -17.95 -55.12 -19.90
N GLY A 948 -18.12 -53.90 -20.41
CA GLY A 948 -18.94 -53.54 -21.59
C GLY A 948 -19.74 -52.26 -21.30
N GLN A 949 -19.30 -51.09 -21.78
CA GLN A 949 -19.63 -50.47 -23.08
C GLN A 949 -21.08 -49.94 -23.18
N CYS A 950 -21.19 -48.65 -23.51
CA CYS A 950 -22.46 -47.97 -23.79
C CYS A 950 -23.04 -48.40 -25.16
N PRO A 951 -24.35 -48.22 -25.36
CA PRO A 951 -24.75 -47.45 -26.54
C PRO A 951 -25.86 -46.41 -26.27
N VAL A 952 -26.14 -45.62 -27.31
CA VAL A 952 -27.07 -44.49 -27.35
C VAL A 952 -28.46 -44.93 -27.84
N GLY A 953 -29.54 -44.30 -27.32
CA GLY A 953 -30.64 -43.87 -28.20
C GLY A 953 -32.00 -44.61 -28.16
N ALA A 954 -32.98 -43.88 -27.63
CA ALA A 954 -34.32 -43.67 -28.22
C ALA A 954 -35.38 -44.81 -28.33
N HIS A 955 -36.45 -44.59 -27.54
CA HIS A 955 -37.88 -44.65 -27.90
C HIS A 955 -38.68 -45.97 -28.07
N ARG A 956 -39.87 -45.89 -27.45
CA ARG A 956 -41.14 -46.62 -27.62
C ARG A 956 -41.45 -47.74 -26.63
N ASP A 957 -42.70 -47.94 -26.18
CA ASP A 957 -43.90 -47.09 -26.06
C ASP A 957 -44.87 -47.85 -25.12
N ARG A 958 -45.72 -47.16 -24.35
CA ARG A 958 -46.97 -47.74 -23.80
C ARG A 958 -48.07 -46.70 -23.76
N GLU A 959 -48.92 -46.71 -24.77
CA GLU A 959 -50.18 -45.95 -24.78
C GLU A 959 -51.22 -46.58 -23.86
N LEU A 960 -52.17 -45.76 -23.40
CA LEU A 960 -53.59 -46.01 -23.66
C LEU A 960 -54.41 -44.72 -23.50
N SER A 961 -55.16 -44.33 -24.55
CA SER A 961 -56.23 -43.33 -24.49
C SER A 961 -57.61 -44.03 -24.57
N VAL A 962 -58.78 -43.38 -24.49
CA VAL A 962 -59.48 -42.79 -25.66
C VAL A 962 -60.84 -42.18 -25.21
N ARG A 963 -61.03 -40.84 -25.40
CA ARG A 963 -62.30 -40.09 -25.69
C ARG A 963 -63.50 -40.24 -24.66
N ALA A 964 -64.67 -39.55 -24.73
CA ALA A 964 -65.28 -38.62 -25.69
C ALA A 964 -66.45 -37.72 -25.14
N ARG A 965 -66.63 -36.49 -25.70
CA ARG A 965 -67.93 -35.85 -26.11
C ARG A 965 -68.89 -35.24 -25.00
N PRO A 966 -70.03 -34.53 -25.32
CA PRO A 966 -70.07 -33.04 -25.46
C PRO A 966 -71.40 -32.32 -24.97
N VAL A 967 -71.80 -31.17 -25.58
CA VAL A 967 -73.15 -30.46 -25.56
C VAL A 967 -73.38 -29.41 -24.43
N ARG A 968 -73.97 -28.18 -24.60
CA ARG A 968 -74.28 -27.21 -25.71
C ARG A 968 -74.65 -25.80 -25.14
N TRP A 969 -74.32 -24.71 -25.88
CA TRP A 969 -75.06 -23.45 -26.23
C TRP A 969 -76.09 -22.77 -25.25
N VAL A 970 -76.32 -21.43 -25.19
CA VAL A 970 -76.67 -20.43 -26.24
C VAL A 970 -76.31 -18.95 -25.86
N ARG A 971 -76.06 -18.10 -26.89
CA ARG A 971 -76.09 -16.59 -27.08
C ARG A 971 -76.77 -15.68 -26.02
N SER A 972 -76.56 -14.35 -25.87
CA SER A 972 -75.73 -13.23 -26.47
C SER A 972 -76.02 -11.89 -25.69
N GLY A 973 -75.43 -10.69 -25.85
CA GLY A 973 -74.36 -10.10 -26.70
C GLY A 973 -74.49 -8.56 -26.92
N GLN A 974 -73.56 -7.93 -27.67
CA GLN A 974 -73.45 -6.50 -28.11
C GLN A 974 -72.88 -5.37 -27.18
N ARG A 975 -71.79 -4.74 -27.68
CA ARG A 975 -71.40 -3.30 -27.72
C ARG A 975 -71.21 -2.39 -26.46
N ARG A 976 -70.00 -1.80 -26.42
CA ARG A 976 -69.59 -0.40 -26.08
C ARG A 976 -69.36 0.07 -24.61
N LEU A 977 -68.27 0.84 -24.49
CA LEU A 977 -67.97 1.94 -23.53
C LEU A 977 -67.69 1.60 -22.05
N GLY A 978 -66.83 2.43 -21.41
CA GLY A 978 -66.75 2.58 -19.95
C GLY A 978 -65.41 2.21 -19.29
N VAL A 979 -64.54 3.21 -19.08
CA VAL A 979 -63.43 3.21 -18.11
C VAL A 979 -63.51 4.54 -17.35
N VAL A 980 -62.85 4.66 -16.17
CA VAL A 980 -62.65 5.92 -15.38
C VAL A 980 -63.89 6.35 -14.55
N PRO A 981 -63.75 6.85 -13.29
CA PRO A 981 -62.86 6.50 -12.18
C PRO A 981 -63.65 6.34 -10.85
N PRO A 982 -63.11 6.74 -9.68
CA PRO A 982 -63.62 7.99 -9.09
C PRO A 982 -62.54 9.05 -8.79
N ARG A 983 -62.96 10.32 -8.71
CA ARG A 983 -62.15 11.52 -8.41
C ARG A 983 -63.03 12.55 -7.68
N LEU A 984 -62.48 13.75 -7.42
CA LEU A 984 -63.17 15.00 -7.01
C LEU A 984 -63.52 15.13 -5.52
N VAL A 985 -63.78 16.32 -4.95
CA VAL A 985 -64.01 17.69 -5.51
C VAL A 985 -63.26 18.73 -4.62
N ALA A 986 -63.17 20.05 -4.82
CA ALA A 986 -63.89 21.05 -5.65
C ALA A 986 -63.08 22.38 -5.75
N ALA A 987 -63.37 23.37 -6.63
CA ALA A 987 -64.10 23.42 -7.92
C ALA A 987 -64.09 24.86 -8.51
N LEU A 988 -64.62 25.02 -9.74
CA LEU A 988 -65.05 26.25 -10.46
C LEU A 988 -63.93 27.10 -11.13
N GLU A 989 -63.94 27.63 -12.38
CA GLU A 989 -64.83 27.72 -13.59
C GLU A 989 -65.15 29.18 -14.02
N PRO A 990 -65.55 29.50 -15.29
CA PRO A 990 -65.16 28.93 -16.61
C PRO A 990 -65.07 29.95 -17.80
N GLY A 991 -64.59 29.49 -18.98
CA GLY A 991 -64.91 30.03 -20.34
C GLY A 991 -64.04 31.18 -20.91
N THR A 992 -63.92 31.41 -22.24
CA THR A 992 -64.33 30.61 -23.44
C THR A 992 -63.59 31.08 -24.73
N ASP A 993 -63.50 30.18 -25.72
CA ASP A 993 -63.39 30.37 -27.20
C ASP A 993 -62.29 31.23 -27.90
N ALA A 994 -61.34 30.49 -28.51
CA ALA A 994 -61.01 30.46 -29.96
C ALA A 994 -60.35 31.63 -30.77
N HIS A 995 -59.55 31.18 -31.76
CA HIS A 995 -59.07 31.84 -33.01
C HIS A 995 -57.85 32.80 -33.07
N HIS A 996 -56.86 32.32 -33.84
CA HIS A 996 -56.03 33.00 -34.86
C HIS A 996 -55.17 34.26 -34.60
N ARG A 997 -53.87 34.10 -34.97
CA ARG A 997 -53.02 34.97 -35.83
C ARG A 997 -53.11 36.51 -35.71
N ARG A 998 -51.95 37.10 -35.38
CA ARG A 998 -51.34 38.34 -35.96
C ARG A 998 -52.28 39.51 -36.31
N SER A 999 -52.06 40.67 -35.70
CA SER A 999 -51.28 41.77 -36.34
C SER A 999 -51.10 42.98 -35.41
N SER A 1000 -50.33 43.96 -35.91
CA SER A 1000 -50.16 45.36 -35.46
C SER A 1000 -51.29 45.99 -34.63
N GLY A 1001 -51.01 46.91 -33.70
CA GLY A 1001 -49.74 47.61 -33.40
C GLY A 1001 -49.96 49.11 -33.21
N GLU A 1002 -48.99 49.79 -32.58
CA GLU A 1002 -48.99 51.25 -32.27
C GLU A 1002 -50.12 51.72 -31.29
N GLY A 1003 -49.87 52.59 -30.30
CA GLY A 1003 -48.62 53.15 -29.79
C GLY A 1003 -48.88 54.42 -28.96
N ARG A 1004 -47.90 54.84 -28.15
CA ARG A 1004 -47.81 56.15 -27.44
C ARG A 1004 -48.80 56.37 -26.26
N ASP A 1005 -48.48 57.14 -25.21
CA ASP A 1005 -47.26 57.93 -24.91
C ASP A 1005 -47.05 58.20 -23.40
N VAL A 1006 -45.79 58.48 -23.01
CA VAL A 1006 -45.32 59.36 -21.89
C VAL A 1006 -45.43 58.92 -20.40
N ALA A 1007 -44.24 58.88 -19.74
CA ALA A 1007 -43.91 59.12 -18.31
C ALA A 1007 -44.45 58.16 -17.20
N GLU A 1008 -43.77 57.94 -16.06
CA GLU A 1008 -42.47 58.43 -15.52
C GLU A 1008 -41.89 57.46 -14.44
N HIS A 1009 -40.58 57.59 -14.13
CA HIS A 1009 -39.83 57.01 -12.98
C HIS A 1009 -39.66 55.47 -12.85
N ASP A 1010 -38.42 54.97 -12.98
CA ASP A 1010 -38.00 53.61 -12.56
C ASP A 1010 -36.45 53.52 -12.33
N CYS A 1011 -35.98 52.91 -11.22
CA CYS A 1011 -34.58 52.53 -10.84
C CYS A 1011 -34.47 52.20 -9.33
N PRO A 1012 -33.42 51.52 -8.79
CA PRO A 1012 -32.12 51.10 -9.38
C PRO A 1012 -32.06 49.58 -9.71
N LEU A 1013 -31.35 49.10 -10.75
CA LEU A 1013 -29.90 48.97 -10.99
C LEU A 1013 -29.13 47.91 -10.17
N ALA A 1014 -28.56 46.92 -10.86
CA ALA A 1014 -27.15 46.53 -10.80
C ALA A 1014 -26.75 45.71 -12.06
N VAL A 1015 -25.56 45.98 -12.62
CA VAL A 1015 -25.00 45.33 -13.84
C VAL A 1015 -23.44 45.24 -13.68
N GLU A 1016 -22.53 45.04 -14.65
CA GLU A 1016 -22.43 45.28 -16.10
C GLU A 1016 -21.37 44.31 -16.74
N ASP A 1017 -21.23 44.26 -18.07
CA ASP A 1017 -20.35 43.32 -18.80
C ASP A 1017 -19.47 43.98 -19.91
N HIS A 1018 -18.48 43.23 -20.41
CA HIS A 1018 -17.81 43.25 -21.73
C HIS A 1018 -17.40 44.56 -22.49
N ARG A 1019 -16.09 44.60 -22.83
CA ARG A 1019 -15.44 44.98 -24.14
C ARG A 1019 -15.60 46.39 -24.80
N HIS A 1020 -14.43 47.01 -25.04
CA HIS A 1020 -13.99 47.86 -26.19
C HIS A 1020 -14.78 49.10 -26.72
N ARG A 1021 -14.10 50.27 -26.62
CA ARG A 1021 -13.69 51.29 -27.66
C ARG A 1021 -14.33 51.29 -29.09
N PRO A 1022 -14.26 52.42 -29.86
CA PRO A 1022 -13.69 53.77 -29.57
C PRO A 1022 -14.54 55.01 -30.03
N ALA A 1023 -14.12 56.24 -29.68
CA ALA A 1023 -13.82 57.37 -30.61
C ALA A 1023 -13.92 58.80 -29.98
N ASP A 1024 -12.88 59.60 -30.27
CA ASP A 1024 -12.79 61.05 -30.58
C ASP A 1024 -13.09 62.23 -29.60
N GLU A 1025 -12.15 63.20 -29.72
CA GLU A 1025 -12.16 64.68 -29.50
C GLU A 1025 -11.92 65.35 -28.10
N ASP A 1026 -11.29 66.55 -28.23
CA ASP A 1026 -10.87 67.62 -27.30
C ASP A 1026 -9.67 67.50 -26.31
N ASP A 1027 -8.73 68.44 -26.50
CA ASP A 1027 -7.51 68.85 -25.75
C ASP A 1027 -7.78 70.33 -25.25
N PRO A 1028 -6.87 71.17 -24.64
CA PRO A 1028 -5.43 71.06 -24.39
C PRO A 1028 -4.91 71.66 -23.03
N ASP A 1029 -3.63 72.08 -23.01
CA ASP A 1029 -2.87 72.93 -22.07
C ASP A 1029 -2.30 72.29 -20.76
N GLU A 1030 -0.99 72.00 -20.70
CA GLU A 1030 0.15 72.87 -20.22
C GLU A 1030 0.42 72.78 -18.68
N ARG A 1031 1.65 72.86 -18.10
CA ARG A 1031 3.00 73.25 -18.56
C ARG A 1031 4.11 72.78 -17.56
N GLN A 1032 5.27 72.27 -18.04
CA GLN A 1032 6.68 72.45 -17.53
C GLN A 1032 7.05 72.10 -16.04
N ALA A 1033 8.31 71.90 -15.59
CA ALA A 1033 9.66 72.06 -16.16
C ALA A 1033 10.73 71.07 -15.57
N ASP A 1034 11.90 70.98 -16.21
CA ASP A 1034 13.20 70.41 -15.75
C ASP A 1034 14.06 71.56 -15.06
N PRO A 1035 15.36 71.47 -14.62
CA PRO A 1035 16.43 70.50 -14.94
C PRO A 1035 17.52 70.11 -13.88
N LEU A 1036 18.30 69.06 -14.22
CA LEU A 1036 19.76 68.83 -14.01
C LEU A 1036 20.48 69.24 -12.69
N THR A 1037 21.21 68.29 -12.06
CA THR A 1037 22.70 68.35 -11.91
C THR A 1037 23.35 67.06 -11.37
N GLN A 1038 24.70 67.00 -11.37
CA GLN A 1038 25.55 65.79 -11.30
C GLN A 1038 26.03 65.35 -9.89
N ARG A 1039 26.56 64.11 -9.87
CA ARG A 1039 27.75 63.58 -9.15
C ARG A 1039 27.63 62.84 -7.81
N ASP A 1040 28.34 61.72 -7.83
CA ASP A 1040 28.81 60.78 -6.81
C ASP A 1040 29.18 61.34 -5.42
N HIS A 1041 28.90 60.58 -4.35
CA HIS A 1041 29.94 59.68 -3.80
C HIS A 1041 29.47 58.69 -2.70
N ARG A 1042 30.25 57.61 -2.57
CA ARG A 1042 30.37 56.65 -1.44
C ARG A 1042 30.32 57.35 -0.06
N ALA A 1043 29.60 56.89 0.98
CA ALA A 1043 29.57 55.58 1.69
C ALA A 1043 30.60 55.46 2.86
N VAL A 1044 30.48 54.39 3.66
CA VAL A 1044 31.37 53.92 4.76
C VAL A 1044 31.21 54.56 6.17
N HIS A 1045 30.37 53.91 6.99
CA HIS A 1045 30.73 53.10 8.19
C HIS A 1045 31.65 53.60 9.35
N VAL A 1046 31.35 53.05 10.54
CA VAL A 1046 32.20 52.77 11.74
C VAL A 1046 32.15 53.71 12.98
N ARG A 1047 32.18 53.02 14.13
CA ARG A 1047 32.14 53.41 15.56
C ARG A 1047 33.18 54.45 15.98
N THR A 1048 32.96 55.11 17.13
CA THR A 1048 33.70 54.90 18.41
C THR A 1048 32.99 55.61 19.60
N VAL A 1049 33.30 55.19 20.83
CA VAL A 1049 32.67 55.54 22.11
C VAL A 1049 33.50 56.61 22.87
N LEU A 1050 32.89 57.45 23.74
CA LEU A 1050 33.35 57.75 25.12
C LEU A 1050 32.55 58.85 25.89
N THR A 1051 32.08 58.49 27.10
CA THR A 1051 31.91 59.27 28.36
C THR A 1051 31.19 60.64 28.42
N GLY A 1052 30.25 60.75 29.38
CA GLY A 1052 29.79 61.98 30.02
C GLY A 1052 28.83 61.69 31.20
N ALA A 1053 28.94 62.36 32.35
CA ALA A 1053 28.18 62.04 33.58
C ALA A 1053 27.35 63.24 34.11
N GLY A 1054 26.16 62.98 34.69
CA GLY A 1054 25.25 64.03 35.15
C GLY A 1054 24.16 63.57 36.15
N ALA A 1055 24.35 63.86 37.44
CA ALA A 1055 23.64 63.26 38.57
C ALA A 1055 22.23 63.81 38.93
N ARG A 1056 21.52 63.06 39.80
CA ARG A 1056 20.63 63.49 40.93
C ARG A 1056 19.12 63.86 40.72
N SER A 1057 18.27 62.90 41.15
CA SER A 1057 17.31 62.98 42.29
C SER A 1057 16.09 63.94 42.38
N VAL A 1058 14.90 63.31 42.45
CA VAL A 1058 13.85 63.44 43.50
C VAL A 1058 13.04 64.74 43.71
N SER A 1059 11.74 64.63 43.37
CA SER A 1059 10.53 65.26 43.98
C SER A 1059 10.11 66.71 43.67
N HIS A 1060 8.86 66.88 43.22
CA HIS A 1060 7.76 67.55 43.96
C HIS A 1060 6.42 67.46 43.16
N LYS A 1061 5.39 66.76 43.69
CA LYS A 1061 4.23 67.25 44.49
C LYS A 1061 3.00 67.78 43.72
N ARG A 1062 1.85 67.12 44.00
CA ARG A 1062 0.46 67.63 44.07
C ARG A 1062 -0.25 68.11 42.78
N SER A 1063 -1.39 67.46 42.51
CA SER A 1063 -2.69 68.13 42.75
C SER A 1063 -3.76 67.11 43.22
N VAL A 1064 -4.76 67.56 44.01
CA VAL A 1064 -5.84 66.72 44.58
C VAL A 1064 -7.13 67.53 44.72
N ARG A 1065 -8.26 67.02 44.21
CA ARG A 1065 -9.65 67.26 44.67
C ARG A 1065 -10.42 65.94 44.50
N ARG A 1066 -11.03 65.34 45.54
CA ARG A 1066 -12.25 65.73 46.33
C ARG A 1066 -13.53 65.64 45.47
N ALA A 1067 -14.65 65.05 45.90
CA ALA A 1067 -15.03 64.32 47.14
C ALA A 1067 -16.18 63.32 46.78
N GLY A 1068 -16.84 62.53 47.64
CA GLY A 1068 -16.85 62.23 49.09
C GLY A 1068 -17.79 61.01 49.33
N ALA A 1069 -17.63 60.18 50.36
CA ALA A 1069 -18.28 60.31 51.68
C ALA A 1069 -19.81 60.64 51.63
N THR A 1070 -20.75 59.93 52.26
CA THR A 1070 -20.68 58.79 53.23
C THR A 1070 -22.08 58.19 53.54
N HIS A 1071 -22.13 56.93 54.03
CA HIS A 1071 -23.17 56.34 54.91
C HIS A 1071 -24.63 56.13 54.40
N GLY A 1072 -25.33 55.09 54.93
CA GLY A 1072 -26.80 54.95 54.73
C GLY A 1072 -27.45 53.55 54.81
N ARG A 1073 -27.24 52.74 55.87
CA ARG A 1073 -28.10 51.55 56.12
C ARG A 1073 -29.46 51.97 56.68
N PHE A 1074 -30.59 51.44 56.18
CA PHE A 1074 -31.76 51.12 57.04
C PHE A 1074 -32.70 50.04 56.44
N ARG A 1075 -33.54 49.44 57.28
CA ARG A 1075 -34.41 48.29 56.98
C ARG A 1075 -35.79 48.68 56.42
N GLY A 1076 -36.24 47.98 55.38
CA GLY A 1076 -37.49 48.24 54.64
C GLY A 1076 -38.82 47.80 55.28
N ARG A 1077 -39.89 47.83 54.47
CA ARG A 1077 -41.26 47.33 54.78
C ARG A 1077 -42.05 47.00 53.49
N ARG A 1078 -42.88 45.95 53.53
CA ARG A 1078 -44.08 45.71 52.68
C ARG A 1078 -45.28 46.51 53.27
N PRO A 1079 -46.56 46.53 52.77
CA PRO A 1079 -47.21 45.65 51.76
C PRO A 1079 -48.34 46.21 50.82
N GLY A 1080 -48.72 45.40 49.81
CA GLY A 1080 -50.11 45.31 49.29
C GLY A 1080 -50.56 46.28 48.16
N ARG A 1081 -51.74 46.13 47.52
CA ARG A 1081 -52.72 45.00 47.44
C ARG A 1081 -53.81 45.28 46.35
N ARG A 1082 -54.46 44.22 45.80
CA ARG A 1082 -55.78 44.18 45.07
C ARG A 1082 -55.84 44.58 43.57
N VAL A 1083 -56.85 44.25 42.71
CA VAL A 1083 -57.96 43.23 42.52
C VAL A 1083 -58.55 43.43 41.07
N VAL A 1084 -59.51 42.58 40.60
CA VAL A 1084 -60.34 42.63 39.35
C VAL A 1084 -59.78 41.75 38.19
N CYS A 1085 -60.50 41.16 37.21
CA CYS A 1085 -61.72 40.28 37.08
C CYS A 1085 -61.70 39.67 35.63
N CYS A 1086 -62.60 38.83 35.06
CA CYS A 1086 -63.91 38.26 35.45
C CYS A 1086 -64.23 36.89 34.75
N SER A 1087 -65.51 36.48 34.78
CA SER A 1087 -66.29 35.48 33.97
C SER A 1087 -65.68 34.75 32.75
N GLY A 1088 -65.97 33.45 32.48
CA GLY A 1088 -66.67 32.42 33.28
C GLY A 1088 -67.45 31.32 32.48
N ARG A 1089 -67.84 30.22 33.17
CA ARG A 1089 -68.61 29.00 32.73
C ARG A 1089 -67.82 27.92 31.96
N ARG A 1090 -68.03 26.60 32.11
CA ARG A 1090 -68.80 25.70 33.04
C ARG A 1090 -68.05 24.34 33.04
N GLY A 1091 -67.68 23.70 34.17
CA GLY A 1091 -68.47 22.68 34.92
C GLY A 1091 -68.01 21.23 34.58
N SER A 1092 -68.00 20.22 35.45
CA SER A 1092 -68.29 20.14 36.91
C SER A 1092 -67.93 18.76 37.52
N HIS A 1093 -67.34 18.72 38.73
CA HIS A 1093 -67.35 17.61 39.74
C HIS A 1093 -66.65 16.25 39.38
N SER A 1094 -66.17 15.40 40.31
CA SER A 1094 -65.85 15.53 41.76
C SER A 1094 -65.15 14.27 42.33
N GLY A 1095 -64.36 14.40 43.41
CA GLY A 1095 -64.26 13.36 44.47
C GLY A 1095 -63.02 12.41 44.48
N PRO A 1096 -62.41 12.06 45.64
CA PRO A 1096 -61.18 11.24 45.69
C PRO A 1096 -61.15 10.02 46.66
N ARG A 1097 -60.15 9.12 46.48
CA ARG A 1097 -59.63 8.08 47.42
C ARG A 1097 -60.54 6.83 47.69
N PRO A 1098 -60.07 5.73 48.33
CA PRO A 1098 -58.80 4.98 48.18
C PRO A 1098 -58.89 3.41 48.32
N ARG A 1099 -57.75 2.71 48.14
CA ARG A 1099 -57.30 1.43 48.78
C ARG A 1099 -57.95 0.04 48.48
N HIS A 1100 -57.03 -0.92 48.23
CA HIS A 1100 -56.99 -2.34 48.66
C HIS A 1100 -57.75 -3.49 47.95
N ARG A 1101 -57.09 -4.67 48.04
CA ARG A 1101 -57.45 -6.06 47.67
C ARG A 1101 -57.61 -6.31 46.16
N ALA A 1102 -56.89 -7.25 45.53
CA ALA A 1102 -56.52 -8.65 45.82
C ALA A 1102 -57.63 -9.65 45.46
N GLY A 1103 -57.33 -10.51 44.47
CA GLY A 1103 -58.16 -11.61 43.97
C GLY A 1103 -57.39 -12.35 42.88
N ALA A 1104 -57.38 -13.69 42.92
CA ALA A 1104 -56.63 -14.52 41.98
C ALA A 1104 -57.51 -15.02 40.83
N GLY A 1105 -56.91 -15.24 39.65
CA GLY A 1105 -57.54 -15.87 38.48
C GLY A 1105 -56.46 -16.59 37.67
N CYS A 1106 -56.69 -17.85 37.29
CA CYS A 1106 -55.62 -18.77 36.90
C CYS A 1106 -55.97 -19.59 35.66
N ARG A 1107 -54.96 -19.94 34.84
CA ARG A 1107 -55.00 -20.90 33.70
C ARG A 1107 -55.77 -20.39 32.45
N HIS A 1108 -55.50 -20.80 31.19
CA HIS A 1108 -54.54 -21.80 30.67
C HIS A 1108 -54.31 -21.68 29.13
N ARG A 1109 -53.16 -22.21 28.67
CA ARG A 1109 -52.91 -22.92 27.39
C ARG A 1109 -52.98 -22.23 26.01
N ARG A 1110 -51.81 -22.27 25.37
CA ARG A 1110 -51.52 -22.66 23.96
C ARG A 1110 -52.00 -21.72 22.83
N GLN A 1111 -51.32 -21.68 21.68
CA GLN A 1111 -50.09 -22.40 21.31
C GLN A 1111 -48.83 -21.54 21.53
#